data_AF-A0A965Z866-F1
#
_entry.id   AF-A0A965Z866-F1
#
_cell.length_a   1.000
_cell.length_b   1.000
_cell.length_c   1.000
_cell.angle_alpha   90.00
_cell.angle_beta   90.00
_cell.angle_gamma   90.00
#
_symmetry.space_group_name_H-M   'P 1'
#
loop_
_entity.id
_entity.type
_entity.pdbx_description
1 polymer ?
#
loop_
_entity_poly.entity_id
_entity_poly.type
_entity_poly.pdbx_seq_one_letter_code
_entity_poly.pdbx_strand_id
1 'polypeptide(L)'
;MVLSKRGKEWIKTLLAENPNLKSILSGTKHFEIFIEQLQNLAKEILQQNPDAFRYYKHEISTHLGYKKITFRDYAAIRILDYIDHSGRSFEDLNQRGKTEVSEPFRILWDTFHGNRTDIYDDFFEDMVQLFRQLNGKLTRTIPSKEKVMEWMDRHPSGIDPEIIAVRKKNKDRIIRIIIEKMDKGEINDKKYFFTGEKTFQQKKHLVEKWWNDSTFHLRFAVRSPEHLNEMLGGILSDALLQRLNKAKEKGIPFFVNPYYLHLLNVDTPETIKNSDLAIRAYVFYSEELIDEFGHIVAWEKEDIVEPGKPNVAGWILPGQHTIHRRYPEVAILIPETMGRACGGLCSSCQRMYDFQRGHLNFNLEKLKPGETWLDKLRNRLSYFENDAQLRDILITGGDALMSSNRSLQQILNEVYEMAIRKKEANKKRPNGKKYAEMLRVRLGTRLPVYLPQRITPELVEILRDFKQKGTKIGIRKFVIQNHFETAMEITPESVKAIKMLTEAGWMVINQLVFLAQASRRGHTAKLRKVLNDAGVLTYYTFTVKGYKENYWNFATSARSLQEKVEEKYIGFVEETYYDDLKSMPDNAENLPHHIQKLRQKANIPFLATDRNLLNMPGVGKSSTFRVIGITRHGRRILEFEHDHSRRHSPIVKEMDKVYIVESKTMAQYIKQMKNFGEDPEEYTTVWGYSLGETEKVMPIYEYPAYDYKVTDEYTNLVISE
;
A
#
# COMPACT_ATOMS: atom_id res chain seq x y z
N MET A 1 18.56 11.37 32.15
CA MET A 1 17.16 11.86 32.09
C MET A 1 16.45 11.42 33.35
N VAL A 2 15.64 12.29 33.96
CA VAL A 2 14.72 11.91 35.05
C VAL A 2 13.36 11.61 34.40
N LEU A 3 12.64 10.61 34.91
CA LEU A 3 11.29 10.28 34.44
C LEU A 3 10.41 11.54 34.44
N SER A 4 9.75 11.81 33.31
CA SER A 4 8.94 13.02 33.13
C SER A 4 7.77 13.07 34.11
N LYS A 5 7.21 14.27 34.35
CA LYS A 5 6.00 14.43 35.17
C LYS A 5 4.83 13.60 34.61
N ARG A 6 4.65 13.61 33.29
CA ARG A 6 3.58 12.87 32.60
C ARG A 6 3.80 11.35 32.69
N GLY A 7 5.04 10.87 32.58
CA GLY A 7 5.37 9.46 32.80
C GLY A 7 5.01 9.00 34.21
N LYS A 8 5.30 9.81 35.23
CA LYS A 8 4.88 9.54 36.63
C LYS A 8 3.35 9.50 36.79
N GLU A 9 2.63 10.40 36.11
CA GLU A 9 1.16 10.41 36.10
C GLU A 9 0.61 9.13 35.45
N TRP A 10 1.19 8.67 34.34
CA TRP A 10 0.78 7.41 33.71
C TRP A 10 1.00 6.18 34.60
N ILE A 11 2.14 6.11 35.30
CA ILE A 11 2.37 5.03 36.27
C ILE A 11 1.35 5.08 37.41
N LYS A 12 1.05 6.27 37.94
CA LYS A 12 0.01 6.42 38.97
C LYS A 12 -1.35 5.94 38.46
N THR A 13 -1.72 6.30 37.23
CA THR A 13 -2.95 5.83 36.58
C THR A 13 -2.95 4.32 36.41
N LEU A 14 -1.86 3.73 35.90
CA LEU A 14 -1.71 2.29 35.71
C LEU A 14 -1.99 1.54 37.01
N LEU A 15 -1.37 1.96 38.12
CA LEU A 15 -1.51 1.30 39.42
C LEU A 15 -2.88 1.54 40.07
N ALA A 16 -3.42 2.75 39.94
CA ALA A 16 -4.74 3.09 40.50
C ALA A 16 -5.86 2.31 39.80
N GLU A 17 -5.73 2.11 38.49
CA GLU A 17 -6.73 1.42 37.70
C GLU A 17 -6.61 -0.11 37.72
N ASN A 18 -5.48 -0.65 38.21
CA ASN A 18 -5.16 -2.08 38.21
C ASN A 18 -4.65 -2.53 39.58
N PRO A 19 -5.54 -2.71 40.57
CA PRO A 19 -5.15 -3.09 41.94
C PRO A 19 -4.41 -4.44 42.00
N ASN A 20 -4.74 -5.40 41.13
CA ASN A 20 -4.03 -6.68 41.04
C ASN A 20 -2.58 -6.48 40.61
N LEU A 21 -2.34 -5.69 39.54
CA LEU A 21 -0.99 -5.36 39.10
C LEU A 21 -0.21 -4.60 40.18
N LYS A 22 -0.87 -3.66 40.87
CA LYS A 22 -0.26 -2.93 41.99
C LYS A 22 0.17 -3.89 43.11
N SER A 23 -0.70 -4.83 43.49
CA SER A 23 -0.40 -5.84 44.51
C SER A 23 0.79 -6.71 44.12
N ILE A 24 0.83 -7.16 42.86
CA ILE A 24 1.93 -7.97 42.30
C ILE A 24 3.25 -7.17 42.30
N LEU A 25 3.22 -5.89 41.89
CA LEU A 25 4.39 -5.00 41.90
C LEU A 25 4.92 -4.70 43.30
N SER A 26 4.04 -4.50 44.28
CA SER A 26 4.44 -4.18 45.67
C SER A 26 4.74 -5.40 46.54
N GLY A 27 4.27 -6.58 46.13
CA GLY A 27 4.28 -7.80 46.95
C GLY A 27 5.61 -8.55 46.96
N THR A 28 6.58 -8.17 46.14
CA THR A 28 7.89 -8.82 46.04
C THR A 28 8.99 -7.78 45.78
N LYS A 29 10.25 -8.15 46.04
CA LYS A 29 11.44 -7.42 45.57
C LYS A 29 12.21 -8.21 44.50
N HIS A 30 11.77 -9.43 44.21
CA HIS A 30 12.37 -10.33 43.22
C HIS A 30 11.57 -10.27 41.93
N PHE A 31 12.27 -9.97 40.83
CA PHE A 31 11.67 -9.79 39.51
C PHE A 31 11.04 -11.09 39.00
N GLU A 32 11.62 -12.24 39.35
CA GLU A 32 11.18 -13.56 38.93
C GLU A 32 9.78 -13.87 39.48
N ILE A 33 9.54 -13.56 40.75
CA ILE A 33 8.23 -13.72 41.41
C ILE A 33 7.19 -12.79 40.76
N PHE A 34 7.58 -11.57 40.42
CA PHE A 34 6.70 -10.62 39.74
C PHE A 34 6.24 -11.13 38.37
N ILE A 35 7.16 -11.67 37.57
CA ILE A 35 6.83 -12.24 36.26
C ILE A 35 5.94 -13.48 36.41
N GLU A 36 6.23 -14.37 37.35
CA GLU A 36 5.40 -15.56 37.61
C GLU A 36 3.95 -15.17 37.95
N GLN A 37 3.77 -14.22 38.87
CA GLN A 37 2.44 -13.74 39.26
C GLN A 37 1.68 -13.07 38.10
N LEU A 38 2.38 -12.28 37.29
CA LEU A 38 1.79 -11.65 36.11
C LEU A 38 1.40 -12.69 35.05
N GLN A 39 2.23 -13.72 34.86
CA GLN A 39 1.94 -14.82 33.94
C GLN A 39 0.70 -15.60 34.40
N ASN A 40 0.56 -15.86 35.69
CA ASN A 40 -0.61 -16.53 36.26
C ASN A 40 -1.88 -15.70 36.04
N LEU A 41 -1.84 -14.38 36.30
CA LEU A 41 -2.97 -13.48 36.03
C LEU A 41 -3.43 -13.53 34.56
N ALA A 42 -2.49 -13.52 33.61
CA ALA A 42 -2.84 -13.61 32.19
C ALA A 42 -3.39 -14.99 31.81
N LYS A 43 -2.83 -16.08 32.35
CA LYS A 43 -3.29 -17.46 32.12
C LYS A 43 -4.70 -17.69 32.69
N GLU A 44 -5.00 -17.19 33.88
CA GLU A 44 -6.34 -17.28 34.49
C GLU A 44 -7.42 -16.64 33.61
N ILE A 45 -7.10 -15.50 32.98
CA ILE A 45 -8.01 -14.85 32.03
C ILE A 45 -8.20 -15.73 30.79
N LEU A 46 -7.12 -16.26 30.21
CA LEU A 46 -7.22 -17.13 29.03
C LEU A 46 -7.91 -18.47 29.30
N GLN A 47 -7.83 -19.00 30.52
CA GLN A 47 -8.55 -20.23 30.90
C GLN A 47 -10.08 -20.06 30.82
N GLN A 48 -10.59 -18.83 30.87
CA GLN A 48 -12.01 -18.53 30.63
C GLN A 48 -12.41 -18.72 29.15
N ASN A 49 -11.43 -18.74 28.23
CA ASN A 49 -11.60 -19.01 26.81
C ASN A 49 -10.59 -20.07 26.33
N PRO A 50 -10.93 -21.37 26.39
CA PRO A 50 -10.02 -22.46 26.01
C PRO A 50 -9.45 -22.33 24.59
N ASP A 51 -10.23 -21.80 23.64
CA ASP A 51 -9.76 -21.57 22.28
C ASP A 51 -8.66 -20.49 22.24
N ALA A 52 -8.79 -19.40 23.00
CA ALA A 52 -7.74 -18.38 23.11
C ALA A 52 -6.45 -18.94 23.75
N PHE A 53 -6.57 -19.80 24.76
CA PHE A 53 -5.41 -20.46 25.36
C PHE A 53 -4.69 -21.41 24.38
N ARG A 54 -5.45 -22.19 23.61
CA ARG A 54 -4.90 -23.05 22.54
C ARG A 54 -4.28 -22.23 21.41
N TYR A 55 -4.85 -21.07 21.06
CA TYR A 55 -4.27 -20.16 20.08
C TYR A 55 -2.92 -19.61 20.56
N TYR A 56 -2.83 -19.21 21.84
CA TYR A 56 -1.58 -18.78 22.44
C TYR A 56 -0.50 -19.88 22.34
N LYS A 57 -0.86 -21.14 22.61
CA LYS A 57 0.02 -22.31 22.49
C LYS A 57 0.29 -22.78 21.05
N HIS A 58 -0.24 -22.10 20.03
CA HIS A 58 -0.15 -22.50 18.63
C HIS A 58 -0.78 -23.88 18.31
N GLU A 59 -1.74 -24.34 19.13
CA GLU A 59 -2.43 -25.63 18.96
C GLU A 59 -3.63 -25.58 18.01
N ILE A 60 -4.15 -24.38 17.69
CA ILE A 60 -5.22 -24.17 16.72
C ILE A 60 -4.77 -23.21 15.62
N SER A 61 -5.01 -23.60 14.37
CA SER A 61 -4.64 -22.83 13.19
C SER A 61 -5.35 -21.47 13.12
N THR A 62 -4.68 -20.54 12.46
CA THR A 62 -4.89 -19.09 12.48
C THR A 62 -6.34 -18.66 12.27
N HIS A 63 -7.08 -19.12 11.26
CA HIS A 63 -8.39 -18.51 10.94
C HIS A 63 -9.54 -18.83 11.89
N LEU A 64 -9.76 -20.12 12.16
CA LEU A 64 -10.87 -20.55 13.02
C LEU A 64 -10.58 -20.25 14.48
N GLY A 65 -9.31 -20.34 14.90
CA GLY A 65 -8.87 -19.96 16.24
C GLY A 65 -9.02 -18.46 16.47
N TYR A 66 -8.49 -17.63 15.55
CA TYR A 66 -8.50 -16.16 15.68
C TYR A 66 -9.90 -15.57 15.83
N LYS A 67 -10.90 -16.09 15.10
CA LYS A 67 -12.29 -15.63 15.19
C LYS A 67 -12.93 -15.81 16.57
N LYS A 68 -12.40 -16.71 17.40
CA LYS A 68 -12.93 -17.01 18.74
C LYS A 68 -12.22 -16.23 19.85
N ILE A 69 -11.18 -15.47 19.52
CA ILE A 69 -10.41 -14.69 20.49
C ILE A 69 -11.15 -13.37 20.74
N THR A 70 -11.44 -13.09 22.01
CA THR A 70 -12.11 -11.84 22.40
C THR A 70 -11.13 -10.68 22.49
N PHE A 71 -11.65 -9.45 22.52
CA PHE A 71 -10.82 -8.26 22.68
C PHE A 71 -10.07 -8.23 24.03
N ARG A 72 -10.57 -8.90 25.08
CA ARG A 72 -9.86 -9.05 26.35
C ARG A 72 -8.75 -10.08 26.26
N ASP A 73 -8.97 -11.18 25.53
CA ASP A 73 -7.96 -12.23 25.32
C ASP A 73 -6.73 -11.67 24.57
N TYR A 74 -6.91 -10.69 23.68
CA TYR A 74 -5.79 -10.01 22.98
C TYR A 74 -4.80 -9.41 23.98
N ALA A 75 -5.28 -8.85 25.09
CA ALA A 75 -4.42 -8.29 26.14
C ALA A 75 -3.68 -9.39 26.89
N ALA A 76 -4.36 -10.47 27.28
CA ALA A 76 -3.75 -11.57 28.00
C ALA A 76 -2.68 -12.28 27.14
N ILE A 77 -2.98 -12.52 25.86
CA ILE A 77 -2.02 -13.06 24.89
C ILE A 77 -0.82 -12.12 24.73
N ARG A 78 -1.04 -10.80 24.58
CA ARG A 78 0.05 -9.82 24.46
C ARG A 78 0.95 -9.78 25.70
N ILE A 79 0.38 -9.91 26.90
CA ILE A 79 1.16 -10.00 28.15
C ILE A 79 2.03 -11.25 28.14
N LEU A 80 1.48 -12.41 27.75
CA LEU A 80 2.26 -13.64 27.67
C LEU A 80 3.33 -13.55 26.58
N ASP A 81 3.01 -13.00 25.40
CA ASP A 81 3.98 -12.78 24.33
C ASP A 81 5.14 -11.89 24.80
N TYR A 82 4.86 -10.81 25.55
CA TYR A 82 5.89 -9.96 26.15
C TYR A 82 6.80 -10.69 27.13
N ILE A 83 6.27 -11.65 27.89
CA ILE A 83 7.04 -12.48 28.83
C ILE A 83 7.92 -13.46 28.05
N ASP A 84 7.33 -14.20 27.10
CA ASP A 84 8.00 -15.24 26.31
C ASP A 84 9.14 -14.68 25.44
N HIS A 85 9.03 -13.41 25.06
CA HIS A 85 9.98 -12.72 24.20
C HIS A 85 10.89 -11.74 24.96
N SER A 86 10.77 -11.68 26.28
CA SER A 86 11.57 -10.75 27.09
C SER A 86 13.07 -11.05 26.97
N GLY A 87 13.88 -10.01 26.83
CA GLY A 87 15.34 -10.11 26.70
C GLY A 87 15.82 -10.37 25.26
N ARG A 88 14.90 -10.58 24.31
CA ARG A 88 15.26 -10.72 22.90
C ARG A 88 15.69 -9.38 22.29
N SER A 89 16.65 -9.49 21.39
CA SER A 89 17.22 -8.39 20.60
C SER A 89 16.60 -8.35 19.22
N PHE A 90 16.19 -7.16 18.76
CA PHE A 90 15.57 -6.94 17.44
C PHE A 90 16.29 -5.83 16.69
N GLU A 91 16.56 -6.05 15.40
CA GLU A 91 17.11 -5.00 14.54
C GLU A 91 16.04 -3.93 14.25
N ASP A 92 16.32 -2.68 14.62
CA ASP A 92 15.46 -1.54 14.32
C ASP A 92 15.97 -0.77 13.10
N LEU A 93 15.35 -1.06 11.97
CA LEU A 93 15.65 -0.43 10.70
C LEU A 93 15.24 1.05 10.65
N ASN A 94 14.38 1.52 11.57
CA ASN A 94 14.12 2.96 11.75
C ASN A 94 15.31 3.70 12.38
N GLN A 95 16.23 2.97 12.99
CA GLN A 95 17.45 3.49 13.60
C GLN A 95 18.70 2.94 12.91
N ARG A 96 18.63 2.69 11.60
CA ARG A 96 19.76 2.23 10.77
C ARG A 96 20.34 0.89 11.25
N GLY A 97 19.48 -0.02 11.67
CA GLY A 97 19.86 -1.39 12.06
C GLY A 97 20.39 -1.50 13.49
N LYS A 98 20.22 -0.46 14.33
CA LYS A 98 20.54 -0.58 15.76
C LYS A 98 19.65 -1.62 16.43
N THR A 99 20.24 -2.37 17.36
CA THR A 99 19.51 -3.37 18.13
C THR A 99 18.70 -2.74 19.25
N GLU A 100 17.42 -3.08 19.33
CA GLU A 100 16.51 -2.78 20.43
C GLU A 100 16.26 -4.06 21.24
N VAL A 101 16.51 -4.02 22.55
CA VAL A 101 16.19 -5.13 23.45
C VAL A 101 14.80 -4.89 24.03
N SER A 102 13.90 -5.87 23.90
CA SER A 102 12.56 -5.76 24.47
C SER A 102 12.49 -6.44 25.82
N GLU A 103 12.26 -5.65 26.87
CA GLU A 103 11.99 -6.16 28.23
C GLU A 103 10.86 -5.35 28.89
N PRO A 104 9.62 -5.44 28.37
CA PRO A 104 8.57 -4.51 28.77
C PRO A 104 8.28 -4.54 30.28
N PHE A 105 8.19 -5.73 30.85
CA PHE A 105 7.90 -5.87 32.28
C PHE A 105 9.11 -5.64 33.18
N ARG A 106 10.34 -5.82 32.67
CA ARG A 106 11.55 -5.39 33.39
C ARG A 106 11.63 -3.87 33.48
N ILE A 107 11.34 -3.18 32.38
CA ILE A 107 11.24 -1.72 32.33
C ILE A 107 10.21 -1.24 33.36
N LEU A 108 9.00 -1.83 33.35
CA LEU A 108 7.94 -1.46 34.28
C LEU A 108 8.36 -1.68 35.75
N TRP A 109 8.95 -2.83 36.04
CA TRP A 109 9.46 -3.21 37.36
C TRP A 109 10.52 -2.23 37.87
N ASP A 110 11.57 -2.00 37.07
CA ASP A 110 12.69 -1.15 37.47
C ASP A 110 12.26 0.31 37.62
N THR A 111 11.36 0.81 36.75
CA THR A 111 10.82 2.16 36.92
C THR A 111 9.96 2.28 38.17
N PHE A 112 9.13 1.29 38.49
CA PHE A 112 8.32 1.29 39.71
C PHE A 112 9.20 1.35 40.98
N HIS A 113 10.33 0.64 40.99
CA HIS A 113 11.28 0.64 42.09
C HIS A 113 12.27 1.82 42.07
N GLY A 114 12.17 2.73 41.11
CA GLY A 114 13.07 3.89 41.00
C GLY A 114 14.46 3.57 40.42
N ASN A 115 14.68 2.36 39.92
CA ASN A 115 15.94 1.88 39.35
C ASN A 115 16.14 2.31 37.89
N ARG A 116 15.08 2.76 37.21
CA ARG A 116 15.14 3.14 35.78
C ARG A 116 14.32 4.38 35.45
N THR A 117 14.96 5.35 34.81
CA THR A 117 14.39 6.68 34.50
C THR A 117 14.51 7.10 33.04
N ASP A 118 15.14 6.28 32.19
CA ASP A 118 15.38 6.54 30.76
C ASP A 118 14.22 6.09 29.85
N ILE A 119 12.98 6.14 30.34
CA ILE A 119 11.78 5.62 29.66
C ILE A 119 10.86 6.78 29.26
N TYR A 120 10.25 6.66 28.08
CA TYR A 120 9.41 7.70 27.49
C TYR A 120 7.93 7.52 27.84
N ASP A 121 7.18 8.62 27.87
CA ASP A 121 5.77 8.65 28.28
C ASP A 121 4.89 7.69 27.46
N ASP A 122 5.12 7.58 26.15
CA ASP A 122 4.37 6.74 25.23
C ASP A 122 4.43 5.25 25.59
N PHE A 123 5.52 4.79 26.22
CA PHE A 123 5.61 3.42 26.73
C PHE A 123 4.60 3.19 27.87
N PHE A 124 4.53 4.12 28.84
CA PHE A 124 3.61 3.98 29.97
C PHE A 124 2.16 4.17 29.55
N GLU A 125 1.90 5.05 28.58
CA GLU A 125 0.58 5.21 27.98
C GLU A 125 0.10 3.90 27.33
N ASP A 126 0.95 3.22 26.55
CA ASP A 126 0.60 1.91 25.97
C ASP A 126 0.35 0.83 27.04
N MET A 127 1.16 0.80 28.11
CA MET A 127 0.95 -0.11 29.25
C MET A 127 -0.39 0.14 29.95
N VAL A 128 -0.75 1.40 30.20
CA VAL A 128 -2.06 1.75 30.77
C VAL A 128 -3.19 1.20 29.91
N GLN A 129 -3.11 1.37 28.59
CA GLN A 129 -4.16 0.90 27.68
C GLN A 129 -4.20 -0.63 27.57
N LEU A 130 -3.05 -1.31 27.60
CA LEU A 130 -2.98 -2.77 27.67
C LEU A 130 -3.70 -3.32 28.91
N PHE A 131 -3.43 -2.73 30.08
CA PHE A 131 -4.08 -3.20 31.32
C PHE A 131 -5.56 -2.76 31.42
N ARG A 132 -5.95 -1.63 30.82
CA ARG A 132 -7.36 -1.28 30.62
C ARG A 132 -8.10 -2.30 29.74
N GLN A 133 -7.44 -2.81 28.70
CA GLN A 133 -8.01 -3.88 27.87
C GLN A 133 -8.14 -5.18 28.67
N LEU A 134 -7.12 -5.53 29.46
CA LEU A 134 -7.11 -6.72 30.30
C LEU A 134 -8.21 -6.72 31.38
N ASN A 135 -8.44 -5.57 32.02
CA ASN A 135 -9.41 -5.41 33.10
C ASN A 135 -10.84 -5.06 32.62
N GLY A 136 -11.04 -4.89 31.31
CA GLY A 136 -12.34 -4.59 30.71
C GLY A 136 -12.74 -3.11 30.70
N LYS A 137 -11.87 -2.17 31.11
CA LYS A 137 -12.12 -0.72 30.97
C LYS A 137 -12.02 -0.24 29.52
N LEU A 138 -11.08 -0.79 28.75
CA LEU A 138 -11.00 -0.56 27.31
C LEU A 138 -11.77 -1.68 26.60
N THR A 139 -12.94 -1.33 26.06
CA THR A 139 -13.82 -2.27 25.34
C THR A 139 -13.84 -1.96 23.84
N ARG A 140 -14.25 -2.94 23.04
CA ARG A 140 -14.45 -2.77 21.59
C ARG A 140 -15.92 -2.93 21.26
N THR A 141 -16.54 -1.84 20.82
CA THR A 141 -17.87 -1.83 20.23
C THR A 141 -17.73 -1.72 18.71
N ILE A 142 -18.29 -2.67 17.98
CA ILE A 142 -18.30 -2.62 16.51
C ILE A 142 -19.28 -1.51 16.08
N PRO A 143 -18.83 -0.49 15.32
CA PRO A 143 -19.70 0.59 14.86
C PRO A 143 -20.81 0.07 13.97
N SER A 144 -22.02 0.64 14.04
CA SER A 144 -23.12 0.25 13.14
C SER A 144 -22.84 0.67 11.69
N LYS A 145 -23.58 0.08 10.75
CA LYS A 145 -23.52 0.46 9.33
C LYS A 145 -23.77 1.95 9.14
N GLU A 146 -24.74 2.52 9.87
CA GLU A 146 -25.10 3.94 9.85
C GLU A 146 -23.94 4.82 10.34
N LYS A 147 -23.23 4.40 11.40
CA LYS A 147 -22.08 5.14 11.91
C LYS A 147 -20.92 5.16 10.91
N VAL A 148 -20.67 4.04 10.22
CA VAL A 148 -19.64 4.01 9.16
C VAL A 148 -20.06 4.87 7.96
N MET A 149 -21.35 4.90 7.60
CA MET A 149 -21.86 5.80 6.57
C MET A 149 -21.69 7.27 6.96
N GLU A 150 -21.98 7.64 8.22
CA GLU A 150 -21.72 9.00 8.75
C GLU A 150 -20.23 9.37 8.60
N TRP A 151 -19.32 8.46 8.91
CA TRP A 151 -17.88 8.68 8.69
C TRP A 151 -17.53 8.85 7.22
N MET A 152 -18.14 8.07 6.32
CA MET A 152 -17.94 8.21 4.88
C MET A 152 -18.40 9.58 4.37
N ASP A 153 -19.50 10.11 4.91
CA ASP A 153 -20.09 11.38 4.48
C ASP A 153 -19.23 12.61 4.85
N ARG A 154 -18.29 12.46 5.79
CA ARG A 154 -17.27 13.49 6.09
C ARG A 154 -16.30 13.73 4.92
N HIS A 155 -16.20 12.79 4.00
CA HIS A 155 -15.21 12.83 2.91
C HIS A 155 -15.91 13.10 1.57
N PRO A 156 -15.56 14.21 0.88
CA PRO A 156 -16.06 14.47 -0.45
C PRO A 156 -15.38 13.55 -1.49
N SER A 157 -15.95 13.53 -2.69
CA SER A 157 -15.39 12.85 -3.84
C SER A 157 -15.00 13.84 -4.92
N GLY A 158 -14.07 13.45 -5.79
CA GLY A 158 -13.59 14.31 -6.87
C GLY A 158 -14.61 14.55 -7.98
N ILE A 159 -15.75 13.85 -7.95
CA ILE A 159 -16.89 14.01 -8.85
C ILE A 159 -18.03 14.81 -8.21
N ASP A 160 -17.89 15.26 -6.96
CA ASP A 160 -18.89 16.11 -6.32
C ASP A 160 -18.90 17.49 -7.02
N PRO A 161 -20.08 18.09 -7.29
CA PRO A 161 -20.18 19.34 -8.05
C PRO A 161 -19.34 20.50 -7.49
N GLU A 162 -19.27 20.63 -6.16
CA GLU A 162 -18.46 21.65 -5.48
C GLU A 162 -16.96 21.45 -5.75
N ILE A 163 -16.48 20.20 -5.67
CA ILE A 163 -15.07 19.86 -5.93
C ILE A 163 -14.71 20.08 -7.40
N ILE A 164 -15.62 19.75 -8.33
CA ILE A 164 -15.44 20.04 -9.76
C ILE A 164 -15.30 21.56 -10.00
N ALA A 165 -16.12 22.37 -9.34
CA ALA A 165 -16.05 23.83 -9.48
C ALA A 165 -14.72 24.40 -8.97
N VAL A 166 -14.22 23.92 -7.83
CA VAL A 166 -12.88 24.26 -7.31
C VAL A 166 -11.79 23.88 -8.31
N ARG A 167 -11.84 22.67 -8.86
CA ARG A 167 -10.87 22.17 -9.83
C ARG A 167 -10.84 22.96 -11.12
N LYS A 168 -11.99 23.45 -11.58
CA LYS A 168 -12.07 24.35 -12.73
C LYS A 168 -11.30 25.65 -12.46
N LYS A 169 -11.47 26.26 -11.28
CA LYS A 169 -10.70 27.46 -10.88
C LYS A 169 -9.20 27.18 -10.79
N ASN A 170 -8.82 26.03 -10.24
CA ASN A 170 -7.41 25.61 -10.17
C ASN A 170 -6.79 25.42 -11.56
N LYS A 171 -7.49 24.75 -12.46
CA LYS A 171 -7.07 24.58 -13.85
C LYS A 171 -6.91 25.93 -14.54
N ASP A 172 -7.89 26.83 -14.41
CA ASP A 172 -7.83 28.18 -14.98
C ASP A 172 -6.61 28.98 -14.48
N ARG A 173 -6.31 28.90 -13.17
CA ARG A 173 -5.11 29.51 -12.59
C ARG A 173 -3.83 28.95 -13.21
N ILE A 174 -3.70 27.63 -13.27
CA ILE A 174 -2.51 26.96 -13.83
C ILE A 174 -2.32 27.34 -15.30
N ILE A 175 -3.40 27.33 -16.09
CA ILE A 175 -3.37 27.73 -17.50
C ILE A 175 -2.89 29.19 -17.65
N ARG A 176 -3.41 30.11 -16.83
CA ARG A 176 -2.97 31.51 -16.85
C ARG A 176 -1.47 31.64 -16.59
N ILE A 177 -0.95 30.96 -15.55
CA ILE A 177 0.47 30.99 -15.21
C ILE A 177 1.32 30.43 -16.37
N ILE A 178 0.91 29.31 -16.96
CA ILE A 178 1.62 28.73 -18.13
C ILE A 178 1.69 29.74 -19.27
N ILE A 179 0.58 30.42 -19.60
CA ILE A 179 0.55 31.44 -20.66
C ILE A 179 1.49 32.59 -20.34
N GLU A 180 1.43 33.13 -19.12
CA GLU A 180 2.28 34.26 -18.69
C GLU A 180 3.77 33.91 -18.78
N LYS A 181 4.14 32.69 -18.38
CA LYS A 181 5.54 32.22 -18.47
C LYS A 181 5.99 32.00 -19.90
N MET A 182 5.12 31.49 -20.78
CA MET A 182 5.40 31.37 -22.21
C MET A 182 5.60 32.74 -22.86
N ASP A 183 4.77 33.71 -22.50
CA ASP A 183 4.86 35.08 -23.03
C ASP A 183 6.14 35.81 -22.57
N LYS A 184 6.61 35.52 -21.36
CA LYS A 184 7.91 36.00 -20.85
C LYS A 184 9.12 35.22 -21.39
N GLY A 185 8.89 34.14 -22.13
CA GLY A 185 9.97 33.24 -22.61
C GLY A 185 10.63 32.40 -21.51
N GLU A 186 10.06 32.35 -20.30
CA GLU A 186 10.57 31.56 -19.16
C GLU A 186 10.40 30.06 -19.39
N ILE A 187 9.36 29.68 -20.14
CA ILE A 187 9.12 28.30 -20.57
C ILE A 187 8.84 28.28 -22.07
N ASN A 188 9.51 27.36 -22.78
CA ASN A 188 9.38 27.21 -24.22
C ASN A 188 9.26 25.73 -24.57
N ASP A 189 8.45 25.40 -25.57
CA ASP A 189 8.31 24.04 -26.06
C ASP A 189 8.16 24.00 -27.58
N LYS A 190 8.71 22.96 -28.22
CA LYS A 190 8.69 22.82 -29.68
C LYS A 190 7.33 22.40 -30.26
N LYS A 191 6.46 21.79 -29.45
CA LYS A 191 5.13 21.30 -29.86
C LYS A 191 4.02 22.23 -29.37
N TYR A 192 4.16 22.76 -28.17
CA TYR A 192 3.16 23.61 -27.52
C TYR A 192 3.68 25.05 -27.45
N PHE A 193 3.47 25.80 -28.53
CA PHE A 193 3.87 27.20 -28.64
C PHE A 193 2.78 28.03 -29.33
N PHE A 194 2.81 29.35 -29.11
CA PHE A 194 1.90 30.27 -29.76
C PHE A 194 2.48 30.74 -31.10
N THR A 195 1.66 30.69 -32.16
CA THR A 195 2.00 31.22 -33.49
C THR A 195 1.38 32.60 -33.73
N GLY A 196 2.18 33.56 -34.20
CA GLY A 196 1.73 34.93 -34.46
C GLY A 196 1.23 35.66 -33.19
N GLU A 197 0.68 36.86 -33.39
CA GLU A 197 0.05 37.59 -32.29
C GLU A 197 -1.29 36.97 -31.92
N LYS A 198 -1.52 36.72 -30.63
CA LYS A 198 -2.75 36.14 -30.09
C LYS A 198 -3.18 36.88 -28.83
N THR A 199 -4.49 37.07 -28.68
CA THR A 199 -5.05 37.57 -27.41
C THR A 199 -4.95 36.51 -26.32
N PHE A 200 -5.02 36.93 -25.05
CA PHE A 200 -5.02 35.99 -23.92
C PHE A 200 -6.12 34.93 -24.04
N GLN A 201 -7.32 35.29 -24.48
CA GLN A 201 -8.43 34.34 -24.64
C GLN A 201 -8.16 33.29 -25.72
N GLN A 202 -7.53 33.69 -26.83
CA GLN A 202 -7.11 32.76 -27.88
C GLN A 202 -6.01 31.81 -27.37
N LYS A 203 -5.05 32.31 -26.59
CA LYS A 203 -4.01 31.49 -25.94
C LYS A 203 -4.64 30.51 -24.95
N LYS A 204 -5.56 30.97 -24.11
CA LYS A 204 -6.30 30.14 -23.14
C LYS A 204 -7.01 28.97 -23.84
N HIS A 205 -7.81 29.25 -24.87
CA HIS A 205 -8.51 28.21 -25.64
C HIS A 205 -7.54 27.19 -26.25
N LEU A 206 -6.38 27.63 -26.72
CA LEU A 206 -5.36 26.73 -27.26
C LEU A 206 -4.75 25.85 -26.18
N VAL A 207 -4.41 26.41 -25.02
CA VAL A 207 -3.90 25.63 -23.87
C VAL A 207 -4.97 24.66 -23.34
N GLU A 208 -6.25 25.02 -23.35
CA GLU A 208 -7.35 24.11 -22.99
C GLU A 208 -7.46 22.92 -23.96
N LYS A 209 -7.14 23.11 -25.25
CA LYS A 209 -7.00 22.00 -26.19
C LYS A 209 -5.78 21.15 -25.86
N TRP A 210 -4.63 21.77 -25.60
CA TRP A 210 -3.41 21.05 -25.20
C TRP A 210 -3.58 20.28 -23.90
N TRP A 211 -4.43 20.75 -22.98
CA TRP A 211 -4.77 20.07 -21.73
C TRP A 211 -5.31 18.65 -21.94
N ASN A 212 -5.88 18.36 -23.11
CA ASN A 212 -6.38 17.02 -23.46
C ASN A 212 -5.29 16.09 -24.00
N ASP A 213 -4.06 16.58 -24.18
CA ASP A 213 -2.90 15.78 -24.59
C ASP A 213 -2.05 15.42 -23.37
N SER A 214 -1.94 14.11 -23.08
CA SER A 214 -1.10 13.61 -21.98
C SER A 214 0.35 14.11 -22.03
N THR A 215 0.90 14.34 -23.24
CA THR A 215 2.28 14.82 -23.41
C THR A 215 2.43 16.27 -22.95
N PHE A 216 1.39 17.10 -23.05
CA PHE A 216 1.44 18.49 -22.55
C PHE A 216 1.76 18.50 -21.06
N HIS A 217 1.03 17.68 -20.29
CA HIS A 217 1.22 17.60 -18.85
C HIS A 217 2.62 17.14 -18.42
N LEU A 218 3.22 16.22 -19.18
CA LEU A 218 4.58 15.74 -18.91
C LEU A 218 5.65 16.82 -19.19
N ARG A 219 5.45 17.61 -20.26
CA ARG A 219 6.41 18.67 -20.64
C ARG A 219 6.37 19.84 -19.67
N PHE A 220 5.17 20.26 -19.28
CA PHE A 220 4.91 21.36 -18.35
C PHE A 220 4.87 20.92 -16.87
N ALA A 221 5.37 19.73 -16.55
CA ALA A 221 5.44 19.25 -15.17
C ALA A 221 6.35 20.14 -14.31
N VAL A 222 5.90 20.37 -13.07
CA VAL A 222 6.63 21.10 -12.04
C VAL A 222 7.81 20.27 -11.55
N ARG A 223 8.99 20.89 -11.49
CA ARG A 223 10.28 20.27 -11.12
C ARG A 223 11.05 21.03 -10.04
N SER A 224 10.46 22.05 -9.41
CA SER A 224 11.09 22.78 -8.31
C SER A 224 10.04 23.29 -7.30
N PRO A 225 10.43 23.49 -6.02
CA PRO A 225 9.56 24.05 -4.99
C PRO A 225 9.00 25.44 -5.34
N GLU A 226 9.81 26.29 -5.95
CA GLU A 226 9.43 27.66 -6.31
C GLU A 226 8.34 27.64 -7.39
N HIS A 227 8.55 26.83 -8.44
CA HIS A 227 7.56 26.63 -9.50
C HIS A 227 6.29 25.93 -8.97
N LEU A 228 6.42 25.03 -7.99
CA LEU A 228 5.28 24.41 -7.31
C LEU A 228 4.45 25.46 -6.57
N ASN A 229 5.09 26.34 -5.80
CA ASN A 229 4.41 27.39 -5.07
C ASN A 229 3.70 28.36 -6.02
N GLU A 230 4.39 28.79 -7.09
CA GLU A 230 3.83 29.65 -8.12
C GLU A 230 2.56 29.05 -8.72
N MET A 231 2.60 27.79 -9.17
CA MET A 231 1.45 27.10 -9.76
C MET A 231 0.28 26.89 -8.77
N LEU A 232 0.59 26.82 -7.47
CA LEU A 232 -0.41 26.78 -6.40
C LEU A 232 -0.90 28.17 -5.98
N GLY A 233 -0.47 29.25 -6.64
CA GLY A 233 -0.90 30.62 -6.34
C GLY A 233 -0.22 31.22 -5.10
N GLY A 234 0.97 30.75 -4.74
CA GLY A 234 1.76 31.29 -3.63
C GLY A 234 1.27 30.86 -2.25
N ILE A 235 0.42 29.84 -2.14
CA ILE A 235 -0.23 29.46 -0.87
C ILE A 235 0.64 28.61 0.07
N LEU A 236 1.82 28.14 -0.37
CA LEU A 236 2.66 27.32 0.49
C LEU A 236 3.26 28.19 1.58
N SER A 237 3.18 27.73 2.84
CA SER A 237 3.81 28.44 3.95
C SER A 237 5.33 28.46 3.82
N ASP A 238 5.98 29.48 4.37
CA ASP A 238 7.45 29.60 4.36
C ASP A 238 8.14 28.35 4.93
N ALA A 239 7.60 27.80 6.01
CA ALA A 239 8.12 26.57 6.62
C ALA A 239 8.04 25.37 5.67
N LEU A 240 6.94 25.22 4.92
CA LEU A 240 6.81 24.15 3.93
C LEU A 240 7.74 24.40 2.73
N LEU A 241 7.84 25.64 2.25
CA LEU A 241 8.72 25.98 1.12
C LEU A 241 10.19 25.73 1.47
N GLN A 242 10.64 26.14 2.67
CA GLN A 242 11.99 25.84 3.18
C GLN A 242 12.26 24.34 3.23
N ARG A 243 11.30 23.54 3.73
CA ARG A 243 11.40 22.09 3.74
C ARG A 243 11.56 21.51 2.34
N LEU A 244 10.76 21.96 1.38
CA LEU A 244 10.84 21.49 0.00
C LEU A 244 12.15 21.92 -0.68
N ASN A 245 12.70 23.09 -0.34
CA ASN A 245 14.03 23.52 -0.79
C ASN A 245 15.13 22.62 -0.23
N LYS A 246 15.08 22.27 1.06
CA LYS A 246 15.98 21.26 1.67
C LYS A 246 15.88 19.91 0.95
N ALA A 247 14.67 19.48 0.57
CA ALA A 247 14.47 18.26 -0.21
C ALA A 247 15.16 18.33 -1.59
N LYS A 248 15.02 19.46 -2.29
CA LYS A 248 15.68 19.72 -3.58
C LYS A 248 17.21 19.73 -3.43
N GLU A 249 17.75 20.37 -2.39
CA GLU A 249 19.19 20.38 -2.08
C GLU A 249 19.73 18.98 -1.78
N LYS A 250 18.93 18.13 -1.11
CA LYS A 250 19.24 16.70 -0.88
C LYS A 250 19.14 15.84 -2.15
N GLY A 251 18.66 16.39 -3.26
CA GLY A 251 18.52 15.68 -4.53
C GLY A 251 17.24 14.85 -4.67
N ILE A 252 16.23 15.07 -3.80
CA ILE A 252 14.93 14.42 -3.96
C ILE A 252 14.25 15.00 -5.22
N PRO A 253 13.86 14.15 -6.19
CA PRO A 253 13.27 14.65 -7.43
C PRO A 253 11.92 15.33 -7.18
N PHE A 254 11.60 16.35 -7.97
CA PHE A 254 10.24 16.91 -8.04
C PHE A 254 9.66 16.63 -9.41
N PHE A 255 8.47 16.02 -9.43
CA PHE A 255 7.76 15.78 -10.68
C PHE A 255 6.25 15.70 -10.42
N VAL A 256 5.57 16.83 -10.62
CA VAL A 256 4.11 16.94 -10.48
C VAL A 256 3.55 17.55 -11.75
N ASN A 257 2.70 16.81 -12.45
CA ASN A 257 2.14 17.28 -13.71
C ASN A 257 0.96 18.26 -13.47
N PRO A 258 0.66 19.19 -14.41
CA PRO A 258 -0.40 20.18 -14.26
C PRO A 258 -1.79 19.59 -13.98
N TYR A 259 -2.13 18.46 -14.59
CA TYR A 259 -3.37 17.75 -14.29
C TYR A 259 -3.40 17.29 -12.83
N TYR A 260 -2.40 16.60 -12.31
CA TYR A 260 -2.48 16.16 -10.92
C TYR A 260 -2.45 17.36 -9.94
N LEU A 261 -1.74 18.42 -10.32
CA LEU A 261 -1.65 19.64 -9.51
C LEU A 261 -3.00 20.37 -9.35
N HIS A 262 -3.85 20.38 -10.39
CA HIS A 262 -5.14 21.06 -10.31
C HIS A 262 -6.13 20.39 -9.33
N LEU A 263 -5.83 19.17 -8.88
CA LEU A 263 -6.62 18.43 -7.88
C LEU A 263 -6.41 18.95 -6.45
N LEU A 264 -5.32 19.68 -6.19
CA LEU A 264 -5.02 20.24 -4.87
C LEU A 264 -5.91 21.44 -4.57
N ASN A 265 -6.46 21.48 -3.37
CA ASN A 265 -7.27 22.58 -2.88
C ASN A 265 -6.44 23.86 -2.76
N VAL A 266 -6.85 24.90 -3.46
CA VAL A 266 -6.29 26.24 -3.37
C VAL A 266 -7.46 27.18 -3.26
N ASP A 267 -7.46 28.03 -2.23
CA ASP A 267 -8.53 29.01 -2.00
C ASP A 267 -9.93 28.36 -1.96
N THR A 268 -10.09 27.38 -1.07
CA THR A 268 -11.32 26.58 -0.93
C THR A 268 -12.07 26.89 0.38
N PRO A 269 -13.39 26.66 0.44
CA PRO A 269 -14.16 26.72 1.68
C PRO A 269 -13.54 25.86 2.80
N GLU A 270 -13.70 26.30 4.05
CA GLU A 270 -13.13 25.61 5.22
C GLU A 270 -13.65 24.16 5.34
N THR A 271 -14.89 23.92 4.92
CA THR A 271 -15.56 22.59 4.93
C THR A 271 -14.81 21.51 4.14
N ILE A 272 -14.09 21.89 3.08
CA ILE A 272 -13.37 20.95 2.21
C ILE A 272 -11.86 21.17 2.23
N LYS A 273 -11.34 22.14 2.99
CA LYS A 273 -9.92 22.53 2.98
C LYS A 273 -8.94 21.36 3.18
N ASN A 274 -9.27 20.43 4.08
CA ASN A 274 -8.44 19.25 4.40
C ASN A 274 -8.89 17.96 3.68
N SER A 275 -9.75 18.06 2.67
CA SER A 275 -10.20 16.90 1.89
C SER A 275 -9.09 16.33 0.99
N ASP A 276 -8.12 17.14 0.59
CA ASP A 276 -7.01 16.73 -0.28
C ASP A 276 -5.74 16.28 0.47
N LEU A 277 -5.81 16.08 1.80
CA LEU A 277 -4.64 15.71 2.63
C LEU A 277 -3.91 14.46 2.10
N ALA A 278 -4.65 13.47 1.61
CA ALA A 278 -4.07 12.27 1.00
C ALA A 278 -3.34 12.58 -0.32
N ILE A 279 -3.88 13.47 -1.16
CA ILE A 279 -3.21 13.93 -2.40
C ILE A 279 -1.93 14.70 -2.05
N ARG A 280 -1.99 15.61 -1.07
CA ARG A 280 -0.85 16.37 -0.56
C ARG A 280 0.23 15.46 -0.01
N ALA A 281 -0.14 14.39 0.69
CA ALA A 281 0.81 13.41 1.21
C ALA A 281 1.67 12.82 0.09
N TYR A 282 1.16 12.66 -1.14
CA TYR A 282 1.91 12.18 -2.29
C TYR A 282 2.82 13.23 -2.93
N VAL A 283 2.54 14.52 -2.75
CA VAL A 283 3.24 15.63 -3.41
C VAL A 283 4.29 16.27 -2.50
N PHE A 284 4.00 16.40 -1.20
CA PHE A 284 4.86 17.09 -0.26
C PHE A 284 5.70 16.10 0.55
N TYR A 285 6.99 16.41 0.71
CA TYR A 285 7.93 15.59 1.45
C TYR A 285 7.92 15.91 2.95
N SER A 286 8.02 14.87 3.78
CA SER A 286 8.19 15.01 5.23
C SER A 286 9.65 15.28 5.59
N GLU A 287 9.90 15.83 6.78
CA GLU A 287 11.27 16.00 7.28
C GLU A 287 12.00 14.66 7.39
N GLU A 288 11.32 13.62 7.88
CA GLU A 288 11.95 12.30 8.06
C GLU A 288 12.37 11.67 6.73
N LEU A 289 11.60 11.88 5.66
CA LEU A 289 12.01 11.43 4.33
C LEU A 289 13.27 12.17 3.86
N ILE A 290 13.32 13.48 4.09
CA ILE A 290 14.46 14.31 3.69
C ILE A 290 15.72 13.95 4.47
N ASP A 291 15.59 13.70 5.77
CA ASP A 291 16.70 13.38 6.66
C ASP A 291 17.27 11.97 6.38
N GLU A 292 16.42 11.02 6.00
CA GLU A 292 16.84 9.66 5.64
C GLU A 292 17.21 9.49 4.16
N PHE A 293 16.95 10.48 3.30
CA PHE A 293 17.34 10.40 1.89
C PHE A 293 18.86 10.31 1.73
N GLY A 294 19.32 9.27 1.02
CA GLY A 294 20.73 8.85 0.95
C GLY A 294 21.07 7.66 1.86
N HIS A 295 20.17 7.29 2.77
CA HIS A 295 20.30 6.13 3.66
C HIS A 295 19.16 5.11 3.49
N ILE A 296 18.22 5.34 2.57
CA ILE A 296 17.03 4.50 2.37
C ILE A 296 17.48 3.13 1.83
N VAL A 297 17.04 2.05 2.45
CA VAL A 297 17.32 0.69 1.95
C VAL A 297 16.09 0.06 1.31
N ALA A 298 16.31 -0.90 0.41
CA ALA A 298 15.23 -1.67 -0.17
C ALA A 298 14.51 -2.47 0.93
N TRP A 299 13.20 -2.30 1.03
CA TRP A 299 12.35 -3.07 1.94
C TRP A 299 12.13 -4.49 1.39
N GLU A 300 11.80 -4.59 0.11
CA GLU A 300 11.72 -5.85 -0.61
C GLU A 300 13.13 -6.39 -0.84
N LYS A 301 13.65 -7.20 0.10
CA LYS A 301 14.96 -7.85 -0.01
C LYS A 301 15.07 -8.72 -1.28
N GLU A 302 13.94 -9.22 -1.79
CA GLU A 302 13.84 -9.99 -3.04
C GLU A 302 14.18 -9.20 -4.32
N ASP A 303 14.20 -7.87 -4.24
CA ASP A 303 14.55 -6.99 -5.35
C ASP A 303 16.07 -6.77 -5.45
N ILE A 304 16.84 -7.28 -4.49
CA ILE A 304 18.30 -7.38 -4.57
C ILE A 304 18.63 -8.64 -5.38
N VAL A 305 19.02 -8.45 -6.64
CA VAL A 305 19.28 -9.53 -7.60
C VAL A 305 20.74 -9.56 -8.01
N GLU A 306 21.38 -10.70 -7.84
CA GLU A 306 22.73 -10.99 -8.32
C GLU A 306 22.69 -12.02 -9.46
N PRO A 307 23.33 -11.76 -10.61
CA PRO A 307 23.37 -12.71 -11.71
C PRO A 307 23.89 -14.09 -11.28
N GLY A 308 23.15 -15.14 -11.63
CA GLY A 308 23.50 -16.53 -11.32
C GLY A 308 23.25 -16.98 -9.88
N LYS A 309 22.79 -16.09 -8.99
CA LYS A 309 22.43 -16.43 -7.61
C LYS A 309 20.93 -16.32 -7.36
N PRO A 310 20.37 -17.12 -6.44
CA PRO A 310 18.98 -16.94 -6.02
C PRO A 310 18.82 -15.63 -5.25
N ASN A 311 17.68 -14.95 -5.45
CA ASN A 311 17.26 -13.89 -4.54
C ASN A 311 16.82 -14.49 -3.18
N VAL A 312 16.46 -13.65 -2.20
CA VAL A 312 16.02 -14.14 -0.87
C VAL A 312 14.75 -15.00 -0.89
N ALA A 313 14.02 -15.04 -2.00
CA ALA A 313 12.87 -15.92 -2.21
C ALA A 313 13.25 -17.23 -2.93
N GLY A 314 14.54 -17.48 -3.17
CA GLY A 314 15.10 -18.67 -3.80
C GLY A 314 15.20 -18.63 -5.33
N TRP A 315 14.77 -17.55 -5.99
CA TRP A 315 14.65 -17.52 -7.45
C TRP A 315 15.90 -16.98 -8.14
N ILE A 316 16.42 -17.70 -9.13
CA ILE A 316 17.42 -17.18 -10.08
C ILE A 316 16.71 -16.36 -11.15
N LEU A 317 17.10 -15.08 -11.30
CA LEU A 317 16.41 -14.14 -12.17
C LEU A 317 17.30 -13.68 -13.34
N PRO A 318 16.74 -13.55 -14.57
CA PRO A 318 17.49 -13.10 -15.74
C PRO A 318 17.61 -11.57 -15.74
N GLY A 319 18.69 -11.09 -15.12
CA GLY A 319 19.05 -9.67 -15.08
C GLY A 319 18.50 -8.93 -13.86
N GLN A 320 19.22 -7.87 -13.47
CA GLN A 320 19.10 -7.27 -12.14
C GLN A 320 17.83 -6.42 -11.92
N HIS A 321 17.21 -5.88 -12.97
CA HIS A 321 16.19 -4.82 -12.83
C HIS A 321 14.95 -4.99 -13.74
N THR A 322 14.75 -6.18 -14.31
CA THR A 322 13.69 -6.40 -15.31
C THR A 322 12.67 -7.43 -14.86
N ILE A 323 13.11 -8.50 -14.20
CA ILE A 323 12.19 -9.52 -13.68
C ILE A 323 12.33 -9.55 -12.16
N HIS A 324 11.19 -9.49 -11.48
CA HIS A 324 11.12 -9.64 -10.02
C HIS A 324 10.16 -10.77 -9.70
N ARG A 325 10.58 -11.72 -8.86
CA ARG A 325 9.77 -12.88 -8.47
C ARG A 325 9.89 -13.15 -6.98
N ARG A 326 8.74 -13.46 -6.40
CA ARG A 326 8.55 -13.81 -4.99
C ARG A 326 7.75 -15.10 -4.86
N TYR A 327 6.66 -15.16 -5.61
CA TYR A 327 5.72 -16.27 -5.61
C TYR A 327 5.98 -17.21 -6.78
N PRO A 328 5.62 -18.50 -6.66
CA PRO A 328 5.74 -19.44 -7.77
C PRO A 328 4.93 -19.07 -9.01
N GLU A 329 3.73 -18.54 -8.81
CA GLU A 329 2.73 -18.43 -9.89
C GLU A 329 2.82 -17.11 -10.67
N VAL A 330 3.54 -16.12 -10.14
CA VAL A 330 3.59 -14.76 -10.70
C VAL A 330 4.98 -14.16 -10.65
N ALA A 331 5.35 -13.50 -11.74
CA ALA A 331 6.51 -12.62 -11.79
C ALA A 331 6.13 -11.25 -12.39
N ILE A 332 6.88 -10.24 -11.97
CA ILE A 332 6.79 -8.88 -12.48
C ILE A 332 7.76 -8.74 -13.66
N LEU A 333 7.31 -8.10 -14.73
CA LEU A 333 8.14 -7.64 -15.83
C LEU A 333 8.19 -6.11 -15.82
N ILE A 334 9.40 -5.55 -15.79
CA ILE A 334 9.68 -4.12 -15.97
C ILE A 334 10.36 -3.95 -17.33
N PRO A 335 9.62 -3.63 -18.41
CA PRO A 335 10.21 -3.46 -19.73
C PRO A 335 11.29 -2.37 -19.71
N GLU A 336 12.38 -2.57 -20.45
CA GLU A 336 13.45 -1.56 -20.60
C GLU A 336 13.02 -0.42 -21.55
N THR A 337 11.87 0.19 -21.29
CA THR A 337 11.30 1.31 -22.06
C THR A 337 11.09 2.53 -21.15
N MET A 338 10.49 3.59 -21.71
CA MET A 338 9.95 4.72 -20.94
C MET A 338 8.99 4.32 -19.81
N GLY A 339 8.43 3.10 -19.81
CA GLY A 339 7.61 2.57 -18.72
C GLY A 339 8.33 2.47 -17.36
N ARG A 340 9.65 2.66 -17.30
CA ARG A 340 10.40 2.84 -16.05
C ARG A 340 10.15 4.22 -15.39
N ALA A 341 9.69 5.21 -16.15
CA ALA A 341 9.30 6.51 -15.63
C ALA A 341 7.88 6.49 -15.04
N CYS A 342 7.59 7.44 -14.14
CA CYS A 342 6.26 7.66 -13.58
C CYS A 342 5.62 8.92 -14.17
N GLY A 343 4.27 8.98 -14.23
CA GLY A 343 3.53 10.20 -14.58
C GLY A 343 3.47 11.27 -13.47
N GLY A 344 3.97 10.92 -12.28
CA GLY A 344 4.06 11.71 -11.06
C GLY A 344 4.95 10.97 -10.06
N LEU A 345 5.73 11.67 -9.23
CA LEU A 345 6.52 11.02 -8.17
C LEU A 345 5.73 10.98 -6.87
N CYS A 346 5.56 9.79 -6.30
CA CYS A 346 4.95 9.58 -4.99
C CYS A 346 5.99 9.80 -3.89
N SER A 347 5.70 10.61 -2.88
CA SER A 347 6.54 10.72 -1.68
C SER A 347 6.73 9.37 -0.95
N SER A 348 5.69 8.52 -0.95
CA SER A 348 5.67 7.18 -0.33
C SER A 348 6.16 6.07 -1.26
N CYS A 349 6.85 6.42 -2.36
CA CYS A 349 7.27 5.45 -3.37
C CYS A 349 8.10 4.33 -2.75
N GLN A 350 7.66 3.07 -2.93
CA GLN A 350 8.40 1.91 -2.46
C GLN A 350 9.80 1.79 -3.08
N ARG A 351 10.07 2.45 -4.20
CA ARG A 351 11.36 2.50 -4.88
C ARG A 351 12.13 3.81 -4.68
N MET A 352 11.82 4.56 -3.62
CA MET A 352 12.58 5.80 -3.30
C MET A 352 14.09 5.55 -3.20
N TYR A 353 14.49 4.35 -2.75
CA TYR A 353 15.90 3.93 -2.69
C TYR A 353 16.60 3.90 -4.05
N ASP A 354 15.89 3.65 -5.16
CA ASP A 354 16.48 3.63 -6.51
C ASP A 354 16.68 5.05 -7.06
N PHE A 355 15.84 6.01 -6.65
CA PHE A 355 16.03 7.43 -6.98
C PHE A 355 17.29 7.97 -6.31
N GLN A 356 17.55 7.61 -5.05
CA GLN A 356 18.77 8.00 -4.33
C GLN A 356 20.04 7.50 -5.03
N ARG A 357 19.98 6.33 -5.69
CA ARG A 357 21.11 5.70 -6.39
C ARG A 357 21.32 6.26 -7.81
N GLY A 358 20.43 7.15 -8.25
CA GLY A 358 20.45 7.70 -9.60
C GLY A 358 20.09 6.69 -10.69
N HIS A 359 19.57 5.50 -10.34
CA HIS A 359 19.17 4.46 -11.29
C HIS A 359 17.82 4.77 -11.95
N LEU A 360 16.93 5.46 -11.22
CA LEU A 360 15.69 6.05 -11.74
C LEU A 360 15.89 7.55 -11.96
N ASN A 361 16.78 7.91 -12.88
CA ASN A 361 16.88 9.29 -13.36
C ASN A 361 16.22 9.42 -14.73
N PHE A 362 15.59 10.57 -14.99
CA PHE A 362 14.91 10.85 -16.26
C PHE A 362 15.90 11.08 -17.43
N ASN A 363 17.15 10.60 -17.32
CA ASN A 363 18.20 10.82 -18.31
C ASN A 363 18.30 9.64 -19.28
N LEU A 364 17.54 9.76 -20.37
CA LEU A 364 17.35 8.72 -21.39
C LEU A 364 18.61 8.38 -22.20
N GLU A 365 19.60 9.27 -22.21
CA GLU A 365 20.84 9.12 -23.00
C GLU A 365 21.75 8.01 -22.47
N LYS A 366 21.75 7.74 -21.16
CA LYS A 366 22.60 6.71 -20.50
C LYS A 366 22.08 5.27 -20.62
N LEU A 367 20.92 5.05 -21.24
CA LEU A 367 20.25 3.75 -21.31
C LEU A 367 20.39 3.04 -22.67
N LYS A 368 21.22 3.54 -23.59
CA LYS A 368 21.37 2.97 -24.94
C LYS A 368 22.09 1.60 -24.90
N PRO A 369 21.44 0.49 -25.31
CA PRO A 369 22.07 -0.83 -25.29
C PRO A 369 22.93 -1.15 -26.52
N GLY A 370 23.78 -2.18 -26.39
CA GLY A 370 24.49 -2.83 -27.51
C GLY A 370 23.70 -3.91 -28.27
N GLU A 371 22.45 -4.17 -27.87
CA GLU A 371 21.49 -5.10 -28.52
C GLU A 371 20.16 -4.36 -28.80
N THR A 372 19.35 -4.86 -29.75
CA THR A 372 18.02 -4.25 -29.95
C THR A 372 17.12 -4.48 -28.74
N TRP A 373 16.27 -3.51 -28.42
CA TRP A 373 15.34 -3.61 -27.29
C TRP A 373 14.39 -4.83 -27.41
N LEU A 374 14.02 -5.20 -28.64
CA LEU A 374 13.10 -6.29 -28.89
C LEU A 374 13.74 -7.66 -28.59
N ASP A 375 15.02 -7.85 -28.94
CA ASP A 375 15.75 -9.09 -28.66
C ASP A 375 15.92 -9.29 -27.16
N LYS A 376 16.23 -8.20 -26.44
CA LYS A 376 16.25 -8.22 -24.97
C LYS A 376 14.89 -8.60 -24.38
N LEU A 377 13.80 -8.01 -24.86
CA LEU A 377 12.45 -8.34 -24.38
C LEU A 377 12.14 -9.82 -24.58
N ARG A 378 12.43 -10.37 -25.77
CA ARG A 378 12.26 -11.80 -26.07
C ARG A 378 13.07 -12.68 -25.15
N ASN A 379 14.34 -12.35 -24.94
CA ASN A 379 15.22 -13.05 -24.01
C ASN A 379 14.61 -13.06 -22.59
N ARG A 380 14.10 -11.93 -22.10
CA ARG A 380 13.45 -11.87 -20.77
C ARG A 380 12.15 -12.66 -20.72
N LEU A 381 11.34 -12.64 -21.78
CA LEU A 381 10.12 -13.44 -21.87
C LEU A 381 10.39 -14.95 -21.95
N SER A 382 11.58 -15.38 -22.39
CA SER A 382 11.97 -16.79 -22.36
C SER A 382 11.96 -17.38 -20.94
N TYR A 383 12.17 -16.56 -19.91
CA TYR A 383 12.02 -16.96 -18.52
C TYR A 383 10.58 -17.34 -18.18
N PHE A 384 9.61 -16.55 -18.63
CA PHE A 384 8.19 -16.91 -18.49
C PHE A 384 7.83 -18.12 -19.35
N GLU A 385 8.37 -18.20 -20.56
CA GLU A 385 8.12 -19.31 -21.50
C GLU A 385 8.52 -20.67 -20.89
N ASN A 386 9.74 -20.73 -20.36
CA ASN A 386 10.37 -21.97 -19.91
C ASN A 386 10.14 -22.29 -18.43
N ASP A 387 9.46 -21.43 -17.67
CA ASP A 387 9.18 -21.70 -16.26
C ASP A 387 8.01 -22.67 -16.06
N ALA A 388 8.13 -23.60 -15.12
CA ALA A 388 7.12 -24.61 -14.84
C ALA A 388 5.84 -24.06 -14.17
N GLN A 389 5.94 -22.99 -13.38
CA GLN A 389 4.89 -22.54 -12.47
C GLN A 389 4.26 -21.18 -12.82
N LEU A 390 5.00 -20.31 -13.51
CA LEU A 390 4.52 -18.97 -13.89
C LEU A 390 3.30 -19.03 -14.82
N ARG A 391 2.22 -18.38 -14.37
CA ARG A 391 0.93 -18.27 -15.09
C ARG A 391 0.35 -16.86 -15.11
N ASP A 392 0.98 -15.93 -14.40
CA ASP A 392 0.57 -14.54 -14.26
C ASP A 392 1.77 -13.61 -14.48
N ILE A 393 1.61 -12.67 -15.40
CA ILE A 393 2.60 -11.64 -15.70
C ILE A 393 2.03 -10.27 -15.32
N LEU A 394 2.74 -9.56 -14.44
CA LEU A 394 2.47 -8.16 -14.13
C LEU A 394 3.49 -7.28 -14.84
N ILE A 395 3.06 -6.62 -15.91
CA ILE A 395 3.85 -5.63 -16.64
C ILE A 395 3.72 -4.29 -15.90
N THR A 396 4.84 -3.75 -15.46
CA THR A 396 4.91 -2.50 -14.69
C THR A 396 6.25 -1.80 -14.93
N GLY A 397 6.65 -0.92 -14.02
CA GLY A 397 7.91 -0.20 -14.03
C GLY A 397 7.78 0.92 -13.03
N GLY A 398 8.02 2.16 -13.47
CA GLY A 398 7.37 3.29 -12.83
C GLY A 398 5.86 3.26 -13.11
N ASP A 399 5.49 3.08 -14.38
CA ASP A 399 4.12 2.96 -14.83
C ASP A 399 4.04 2.31 -16.23
N ALA A 400 3.25 1.23 -16.38
CA ALA A 400 3.14 0.50 -17.65
C ALA A 400 2.67 1.38 -18.83
N LEU A 401 1.74 2.31 -18.57
CA LEU A 401 1.13 3.14 -19.60
C LEU A 401 1.94 4.40 -19.94
N MET A 402 3.08 4.64 -19.27
CA MET A 402 4.07 5.61 -19.73
C MET A 402 4.79 5.15 -21.00
N SER A 403 4.67 3.86 -21.35
CA SER A 403 5.08 3.35 -22.66
C SER A 403 4.26 4.00 -23.77
N SER A 404 4.91 4.31 -24.90
CA SER A 404 4.20 4.73 -26.12
C SER A 404 3.24 3.63 -26.58
N ASN A 405 2.20 3.98 -27.34
CA ASN A 405 1.26 3.01 -27.90
C ASN A 405 1.99 1.92 -28.70
N ARG A 406 2.93 2.31 -29.57
CA ARG A 406 3.77 1.39 -30.33
C ARG A 406 4.55 0.42 -29.44
N SER A 407 5.23 0.94 -28.41
CA SER A 407 6.03 0.11 -27.49
C SER A 407 5.15 -0.85 -26.69
N LEU A 408 4.00 -0.37 -26.19
CA LEU A 408 3.06 -1.22 -25.45
C LEU A 408 2.48 -2.32 -26.34
N GLN A 409 2.09 -2.00 -27.56
CA GLN A 409 1.62 -2.99 -28.53
C GLN A 409 2.69 -4.05 -28.81
N GLN A 410 3.96 -3.64 -28.98
CA GLN A 410 5.07 -4.58 -29.14
C GLN A 410 5.23 -5.49 -27.91
N ILE A 411 5.18 -4.94 -26.70
CA ILE A 411 5.25 -5.72 -25.45
C ILE A 411 4.13 -6.77 -25.41
N LEU A 412 2.89 -6.36 -25.66
CA LEU A 412 1.73 -7.23 -25.63
C LEU A 412 1.81 -8.32 -26.71
N ASN A 413 2.24 -7.98 -27.92
CA ASN A 413 2.44 -8.95 -28.99
C ASN A 413 3.50 -10.00 -28.60
N GLU A 414 4.64 -9.61 -28.04
CA GLU A 414 5.67 -10.58 -27.63
C GLU A 414 5.21 -11.46 -26.45
N VAL A 415 4.39 -10.93 -25.53
CA VAL A 415 3.74 -11.72 -24.47
C VAL A 415 2.77 -12.75 -25.07
N TYR A 416 2.00 -12.35 -26.08
CA TYR A 416 1.10 -13.24 -26.80
C TYR A 416 1.86 -14.38 -27.50
N GLU A 417 2.92 -14.05 -28.26
CA GLU A 417 3.75 -15.04 -28.95
C GLU A 417 4.45 -16.00 -27.97
N MET A 418 4.95 -15.49 -26.84
CA MET A 418 5.51 -16.33 -25.77
C MET A 418 4.46 -17.31 -25.22
N ALA A 419 3.25 -16.84 -24.94
CA ALA A 419 2.18 -17.68 -24.43
C ALA A 419 1.79 -18.80 -25.42
N ILE A 420 1.77 -18.50 -26.73
CA ILE A 420 1.58 -19.53 -27.78
C ILE A 420 2.68 -20.58 -27.70
N ARG A 421 3.96 -20.18 -27.73
CA ARG A 421 5.08 -21.13 -27.72
C ARG A 421 5.06 -22.02 -26.48
N LYS A 422 4.75 -21.44 -25.31
CA LYS A 422 4.59 -22.18 -24.06
C LYS A 422 3.49 -23.24 -24.15
N LYS A 423 2.33 -22.89 -24.72
CA LYS A 423 1.21 -23.80 -24.95
C LYS A 423 1.53 -24.91 -25.97
N GLU A 424 2.17 -24.56 -27.08
CA GLU A 424 2.60 -25.55 -28.08
C GLU A 424 3.63 -26.54 -27.49
N ALA A 425 4.57 -26.06 -26.67
CA ALA A 425 5.49 -26.93 -25.96
C ALA A 425 4.75 -27.87 -24.99
N ASN A 426 3.67 -27.42 -24.35
CA ASN A 426 2.85 -28.25 -23.48
C ASN A 426 2.11 -29.37 -24.20
N LYS A 427 1.77 -29.23 -25.49
CA LYS A 427 1.17 -30.34 -26.26
C LYS A 427 2.08 -31.57 -26.31
N LYS A 428 3.40 -31.36 -26.27
CA LYS A 428 4.41 -32.42 -26.28
C LYS A 428 4.72 -33.00 -24.90
N ARG A 429 4.23 -32.37 -23.81
CA ARG A 429 4.45 -32.84 -22.44
C ARG A 429 3.30 -33.73 -21.96
N PRO A 430 3.57 -34.86 -21.28
CA PRO A 430 2.52 -35.70 -20.71
C PRO A 430 1.80 -35.00 -19.55
N ASN A 431 0.59 -35.45 -19.22
CA ASN A 431 -0.18 -34.92 -18.08
C ASN A 431 0.62 -35.08 -16.77
N GLY A 432 0.56 -34.09 -15.87
CA GLY A 432 1.39 -34.06 -14.67
C GLY A 432 2.85 -33.61 -14.91
N LYS A 433 3.28 -33.44 -16.17
CA LYS A 433 4.56 -32.80 -16.54
C LYS A 433 4.36 -31.51 -17.35
N LYS A 434 3.12 -31.13 -17.65
CA LYS A 434 2.80 -29.87 -18.34
C LYS A 434 3.13 -28.68 -17.44
N TYR A 435 3.63 -27.61 -18.03
CA TYR A 435 3.88 -26.35 -17.35
C TYR A 435 2.58 -25.56 -17.19
N ALA A 436 2.54 -24.62 -16.26
CA ALA A 436 1.40 -23.73 -16.09
C ALA A 436 1.28 -22.79 -17.30
N GLU A 437 0.16 -22.80 -18.03
CA GLU A 437 -0.05 -21.86 -19.15
C GLU A 437 -0.34 -20.44 -18.64
N MET A 438 -0.18 -19.43 -19.50
CA MET A 438 -0.50 -18.05 -19.09
C MET A 438 -2.02 -17.88 -18.96
N LEU A 439 -2.47 -17.57 -17.75
CA LEU A 439 -3.89 -17.34 -17.43
C LEU A 439 -4.22 -15.87 -17.20
N ARG A 440 -3.24 -15.08 -16.74
CA ARG A 440 -3.46 -13.69 -16.35
C ARG A 440 -2.36 -12.76 -16.87
N VAL A 441 -2.78 -11.63 -17.42
CA VAL A 441 -1.91 -10.52 -17.83
C VAL A 441 -2.39 -9.25 -17.17
N ARG A 442 -1.46 -8.52 -16.55
CA ARG A 442 -1.77 -7.31 -15.79
C ARG A 442 -0.89 -6.14 -16.21
N LEU A 443 -1.48 -4.95 -16.29
CA LEU A 443 -0.77 -3.69 -16.44
C LEU A 443 -0.87 -2.89 -15.13
N GLY A 444 0.26 -2.66 -14.46
CA GLY A 444 0.34 -1.77 -13.30
C GLY A 444 0.52 -0.32 -13.75
N THR A 445 -0.46 0.54 -13.45
CA THR A 445 -0.46 1.93 -13.91
C THR A 445 -1.20 2.82 -12.92
N ARG A 446 -0.71 4.04 -12.72
CA ARG A 446 -1.41 5.12 -12.01
C ARG A 446 -1.86 6.22 -12.99
N LEU A 447 -1.64 6.07 -14.29
CA LEU A 447 -2.02 7.12 -15.26
C LEU A 447 -3.51 7.46 -15.29
N PRO A 448 -4.48 6.57 -15.02
CA PRO A 448 -5.87 7.01 -14.86
C PRO A 448 -6.07 8.06 -13.75
N VAL A 449 -5.16 8.09 -12.75
CA VAL A 449 -5.11 9.09 -11.69
C VAL A 449 -4.25 10.30 -12.08
N TYR A 450 -3.04 10.06 -12.59
CA TYR A 450 -2.08 11.14 -12.85
C TYR A 450 -2.33 11.88 -14.17
N LEU A 451 -2.80 11.18 -15.20
CA LEU A 451 -2.90 11.63 -16.58
C LEU A 451 -4.00 10.84 -17.32
N PRO A 452 -5.29 10.97 -16.96
CA PRO A 452 -6.37 10.21 -17.61
C PRO A 452 -6.44 10.45 -19.13
N GLN A 453 -5.90 11.57 -19.61
CA GLN A 453 -5.75 11.88 -21.04
C GLN A 453 -4.89 10.86 -21.79
N ARG A 454 -4.08 10.04 -21.10
CA ARG A 454 -3.32 8.95 -21.71
C ARG A 454 -4.23 7.87 -22.32
N ILE A 455 -5.44 7.72 -21.78
CA ILE A 455 -6.41 6.73 -22.23
C ILE A 455 -7.15 7.27 -23.44
N THR A 456 -6.60 6.99 -24.62
CA THR A 456 -7.13 7.39 -25.92
C THR A 456 -7.81 6.21 -26.62
N PRO A 457 -8.68 6.47 -27.62
CA PRO A 457 -9.28 5.40 -28.43
C PRO A 457 -8.23 4.45 -29.05
N GLU A 458 -7.10 4.99 -29.52
CA GLU A 458 -6.00 4.19 -30.08
C GLU A 458 -5.39 3.22 -29.04
N LEU A 459 -5.16 3.67 -27.80
CA LEU A 459 -4.70 2.79 -26.74
C LEU A 459 -5.73 1.69 -26.43
N VAL A 460 -7.01 2.06 -26.38
CA VAL A 460 -8.12 1.13 -26.13
C VAL A 460 -8.19 0.04 -27.21
N GLU A 461 -7.99 0.38 -28.48
CA GLU A 461 -7.94 -0.62 -29.56
C GLU A 461 -6.78 -1.62 -29.37
N ILE A 462 -5.60 -1.15 -28.98
CA ILE A 462 -4.44 -2.02 -28.70
C ILE A 462 -4.77 -3.02 -27.59
N LEU A 463 -5.39 -2.54 -26.50
CA LEU A 463 -5.79 -3.37 -25.38
C LEU A 463 -6.89 -4.37 -25.78
N ARG A 464 -7.86 -3.95 -26.60
CA ARG A 464 -8.94 -4.79 -27.09
C ARG A 464 -8.42 -5.90 -28.01
N ASP A 465 -7.55 -5.57 -28.96
CA ASP A 465 -6.92 -6.55 -29.86
C ASP A 465 -6.15 -7.62 -29.08
N PHE A 466 -5.33 -7.22 -28.11
CA PHE A 466 -4.63 -8.17 -27.24
C PHE A 466 -5.59 -9.04 -26.43
N LYS A 467 -6.66 -8.47 -25.85
CA LYS A 467 -7.68 -9.23 -25.11
C LYS A 467 -8.34 -10.29 -26.00
N GLN A 468 -8.74 -9.92 -27.21
CA GLN A 468 -9.36 -10.83 -28.17
C GLN A 468 -8.42 -11.97 -28.57
N LYS A 469 -7.17 -11.67 -28.90
CA LYS A 469 -6.15 -12.67 -29.27
C LYS A 469 -5.80 -13.58 -28.08
N GLY A 470 -5.50 -12.98 -26.92
CA GLY A 470 -5.16 -13.70 -25.69
C GLY A 470 -6.25 -14.66 -25.24
N THR A 471 -7.53 -14.25 -25.35
CA THR A 471 -8.67 -15.10 -24.99
C THR A 471 -8.70 -16.37 -25.84
N LYS A 472 -8.44 -16.28 -27.15
CA LYS A 472 -8.42 -17.43 -28.07
C LYS A 472 -7.37 -18.48 -27.71
N ILE A 473 -6.27 -18.07 -27.07
CA ILE A 473 -5.20 -18.99 -26.67
C ILE A 473 -5.32 -19.45 -25.20
N GLY A 474 -6.34 -19.01 -24.46
CA GLY A 474 -6.64 -19.47 -23.11
C GLY A 474 -6.27 -18.51 -21.98
N ILE A 475 -5.83 -17.28 -22.28
CA ILE A 475 -5.68 -16.24 -21.24
C ILE A 475 -7.09 -15.82 -20.78
N ARG A 476 -7.35 -15.86 -19.48
CA ARG A 476 -8.68 -15.65 -18.91
C ARG A 476 -8.87 -14.31 -18.21
N LYS A 477 -7.80 -13.73 -17.65
CA LYS A 477 -7.88 -12.50 -16.85
C LYS A 477 -6.97 -11.41 -17.42
N PHE A 478 -7.56 -10.32 -17.87
CA PHE A 478 -6.90 -9.11 -18.36
C PHE A 478 -7.17 -7.98 -17.37
N VAL A 479 -6.13 -7.46 -16.72
CA VAL A 479 -6.31 -6.59 -15.55
C VAL A 479 -5.52 -5.29 -15.67
N ILE A 480 -6.18 -4.16 -15.44
CA ILE A 480 -5.54 -2.89 -15.15
C ILE A 480 -5.48 -2.72 -13.64
N GLN A 481 -4.27 -2.69 -13.08
CA GLN A 481 -4.04 -2.50 -11.66
C GLN A 481 -3.71 -1.02 -11.40
N ASN A 482 -4.74 -0.29 -10.97
CA ASN A 482 -4.70 1.12 -10.63
C ASN A 482 -4.24 1.39 -9.19
N HIS A 483 -3.97 2.67 -8.92
CA HIS A 483 -3.54 3.18 -7.63
C HIS A 483 -4.16 4.55 -7.32
N PHE A 484 -5.44 4.55 -6.96
CA PHE A 484 -6.16 5.64 -6.30
C PHE A 484 -6.00 5.52 -4.78
N GLU A 485 -5.69 6.63 -4.15
CA GLU A 485 -5.47 6.83 -2.72
C GLU A 485 -6.71 7.42 -2.01
N THR A 486 -7.48 8.26 -2.70
CA THR A 486 -8.62 8.97 -2.11
C THR A 486 -9.75 9.17 -3.10
N ALA A 487 -10.99 9.23 -2.62
CA ALA A 487 -12.15 9.53 -3.46
C ALA A 487 -11.99 10.88 -4.18
N MET A 488 -11.19 11.79 -3.63
CA MET A 488 -10.84 13.06 -4.27
C MET A 488 -10.10 12.85 -5.59
N GLU A 489 -9.28 11.82 -5.77
CA GLU A 489 -8.57 11.61 -7.04
C GLU A 489 -9.48 11.13 -8.18
N ILE A 490 -10.70 10.69 -7.87
CA ILE A 490 -11.67 10.24 -8.88
C ILE A 490 -12.33 11.48 -9.49
N THR A 491 -11.92 11.84 -10.70
CA THR A 491 -12.44 12.96 -11.48
C THR A 491 -13.36 12.48 -12.61
N PRO A 492 -14.15 13.37 -13.22
CA PRO A 492 -14.88 13.06 -14.45
C PRO A 492 -13.98 12.50 -15.57
N GLU A 493 -12.77 13.04 -15.75
CA GLU A 493 -11.79 12.55 -16.72
C GLU A 493 -11.32 11.13 -16.40
N SER A 494 -11.05 10.84 -15.12
CA SER A 494 -10.64 9.51 -14.68
C SER A 494 -11.77 8.47 -14.82
N VAL A 495 -13.02 8.85 -14.55
CA VAL A 495 -14.19 7.97 -14.75
C VAL A 495 -14.35 7.63 -16.22
N LYS A 496 -14.19 8.60 -17.12
CA LYS A 496 -14.18 8.36 -18.57
C LYS A 496 -13.05 7.41 -18.98
N ALA A 497 -11.84 7.63 -18.46
CA ALA A 497 -10.69 6.77 -18.72
C ALA A 497 -10.92 5.33 -18.23
N ILE A 498 -11.48 5.15 -17.02
CA ILE A 498 -11.84 3.84 -16.47
C ILE A 498 -12.87 3.14 -17.37
N LYS A 499 -13.93 3.85 -17.76
CA LYS A 499 -14.97 3.32 -18.65
C LYS A 499 -14.38 2.82 -19.97
N MET A 500 -13.50 3.60 -20.58
CA MET A 500 -12.80 3.21 -21.81
C MET A 500 -11.95 1.93 -21.65
N LEU A 501 -11.33 1.74 -20.48
CA LEU A 501 -10.55 0.53 -20.18
C LEU A 501 -11.47 -0.69 -19.96
N THR A 502 -12.59 -0.54 -19.25
CA THR A 502 -13.55 -1.63 -19.05
C THR A 502 -14.22 -2.03 -20.37
N GLU A 503 -14.57 -1.07 -21.22
CA GLU A 503 -15.09 -1.30 -22.59
C GLU A 503 -14.07 -1.98 -23.53
N ALA A 504 -12.78 -1.99 -23.19
CA ALA A 504 -11.78 -2.80 -23.87
C ALA A 504 -11.82 -4.28 -23.45
N GLY A 505 -12.63 -4.63 -22.46
CA GLY A 505 -12.70 -5.96 -21.84
C GLY A 505 -11.63 -6.19 -20.77
N TRP A 506 -11.03 -5.12 -20.23
CA TRP A 506 -10.04 -5.22 -19.16
C TRP A 506 -10.67 -4.89 -17.81
N MET A 507 -10.52 -5.80 -16.84
CA MET A 507 -10.98 -5.58 -15.47
C MET A 507 -10.09 -4.53 -14.79
N VAL A 508 -10.69 -3.46 -14.27
CA VAL A 508 -9.95 -2.42 -13.56
C VAL A 508 -10.05 -2.69 -12.06
N ILE A 509 -8.89 -2.78 -11.40
CA ILE A 509 -8.78 -3.02 -9.95
C ILE A 509 -7.93 -1.94 -9.29
N ASN A 510 -8.16 -1.64 -8.01
CA ASN A 510 -7.42 -0.62 -7.28
C ASN A 510 -6.58 -1.17 -6.13
N GLN A 511 -5.34 -0.72 -6.02
CA GLN A 511 -4.50 -0.88 -4.84
C GLN A 511 -4.35 0.46 -4.13
N LEU A 512 -4.79 0.51 -2.88
CA LEU A 512 -4.64 1.66 -1.99
C LEU A 512 -3.37 1.46 -1.14
N VAL A 513 -2.58 2.51 -0.93
CA VAL A 513 -1.60 2.53 0.17
C VAL A 513 -2.29 3.17 1.38
N PHE A 514 -2.19 2.56 2.54
CA PHE A 514 -2.89 2.97 3.74
C PHE A 514 -2.03 3.97 4.52
N LEU A 515 -1.92 5.19 4.00
CA LEU A 515 -1.22 6.28 4.65
C LEU A 515 -2.01 6.79 5.85
N ALA A 516 -1.35 7.46 6.81
CA ALA A 516 -2.00 8.10 7.96
C ALA A 516 -3.14 9.06 7.54
N GLN A 517 -2.98 9.77 6.43
CA GLN A 517 -3.98 10.70 5.88
C GLN A 517 -5.19 9.96 5.29
N ALA A 518 -4.95 8.79 4.71
CA ALA A 518 -5.98 7.92 4.15
C ALA A 518 -6.60 6.98 5.18
N SER A 519 -6.00 6.84 6.37
CA SER A 519 -6.49 6.03 7.48
C SER A 519 -7.49 6.73 8.38
N ARG A 520 -7.94 7.93 8.02
CA ARG A 520 -9.04 8.64 8.70
C ARG A 520 -10.35 7.83 8.64
N ARG A 521 -11.20 7.91 9.65
CA ARG A 521 -12.45 7.13 9.72
C ARG A 521 -13.33 7.40 8.51
N GLY A 522 -13.83 6.34 7.88
CA GLY A 522 -14.70 6.41 6.70
C GLY A 522 -14.00 6.74 5.37
N HIS A 523 -12.73 7.18 5.39
CA HIS A 523 -12.04 7.65 4.18
C HIS A 523 -11.84 6.53 3.14
N THR A 524 -11.35 5.36 3.56
CA THR A 524 -11.17 4.20 2.67
C THR A 524 -12.50 3.63 2.22
N ALA A 525 -13.50 3.57 3.10
CA ALA A 525 -14.85 3.15 2.79
C ALA A 525 -15.50 4.06 1.71
N LYS A 526 -15.33 5.38 1.83
CA LYS A 526 -15.75 6.34 0.79
C LYS A 526 -15.06 6.07 -0.53
N LEU A 527 -13.73 5.89 -0.53
CA LEU A 527 -12.98 5.55 -1.74
C LEU A 527 -13.51 4.27 -2.40
N ARG A 528 -13.72 3.19 -1.63
CA ARG A 528 -14.25 1.92 -2.16
C ARG A 528 -15.60 2.11 -2.83
N LYS A 529 -16.51 2.86 -2.19
CA LYS A 529 -17.82 3.17 -2.75
C LYS A 529 -17.70 3.89 -4.10
N VAL A 530 -16.94 4.97 -4.16
CA VAL A 530 -16.83 5.79 -5.38
C VAL A 530 -16.10 5.03 -6.50
N LEU A 531 -15.09 4.22 -6.16
CA LEU A 531 -14.44 3.31 -7.12
C LEU A 531 -15.43 2.30 -7.69
N ASN A 532 -16.24 1.66 -6.85
CA ASN A 532 -17.26 0.71 -7.29
C ASN A 532 -18.32 1.37 -8.17
N ASP A 533 -18.76 2.59 -7.83
CA ASP A 533 -19.67 3.39 -8.66
C ASP A 533 -19.06 3.68 -10.05
N ALA A 534 -17.73 3.83 -10.14
CA ALA A 534 -16.99 4.01 -11.39
C ALA A 534 -16.62 2.69 -12.12
N GLY A 535 -17.01 1.52 -11.60
CA GLY A 535 -16.69 0.22 -12.21
C GLY A 535 -15.32 -0.35 -11.84
N VAL A 536 -14.69 0.13 -10.78
CA VAL A 536 -13.39 -0.36 -10.30
C VAL A 536 -13.58 -1.27 -9.09
N LEU A 537 -12.97 -2.45 -9.14
CA LEU A 537 -12.91 -3.39 -8.02
C LEU A 537 -11.78 -3.04 -7.06
N THR A 538 -12.01 -3.26 -5.79
CA THR A 538 -11.08 -2.94 -4.71
C THR A 538 -10.20 -4.16 -4.43
N TYR A 539 -8.89 -4.05 -4.61
CA TYR A 539 -7.97 -5.18 -4.49
C TYR A 539 -7.26 -5.16 -3.13
N TYR A 540 -6.24 -4.34 -2.95
CA TYR A 540 -5.48 -4.32 -1.70
C TYR A 540 -5.56 -2.97 -0.98
N THR A 541 -5.47 -3.04 0.34
CA THR A 541 -5.12 -1.91 1.21
C THR A 541 -3.76 -2.21 1.84
N PHE A 542 -2.72 -1.50 1.41
CA PHE A 542 -1.33 -1.75 1.80
C PHE A 542 -0.86 -0.86 2.93
N THR A 543 -0.55 -1.41 4.09
CA THR A 543 0.20 -0.65 5.09
C THR A 543 1.55 -0.23 4.50
N VAL A 544 1.89 1.05 4.61
CA VAL A 544 3.17 1.58 4.13
C VAL A 544 4.34 0.97 4.92
N LYS A 545 5.53 0.95 4.32
CA LYS A 545 6.75 0.44 4.93
C LYS A 545 7.00 1.13 6.28
N GLY A 546 7.29 0.34 7.30
CA GLY A 546 7.47 0.81 8.68
C GLY A 546 8.85 1.40 8.96
N TYR A 547 9.52 2.02 7.99
CA TYR A 547 10.82 2.67 8.17
C TYR A 547 10.68 4.18 8.42
N LYS A 548 11.78 4.80 8.85
CA LYS A 548 11.81 6.17 9.35
C LYS A 548 11.44 7.20 8.30
N GLU A 549 11.82 7.00 7.03
CA GLU A 549 11.46 7.90 5.93
C GLU A 549 9.94 8.00 5.72
N ASN A 550 9.20 6.94 6.09
CA ASN A 550 7.76 6.88 6.01
C ASN A 550 7.05 7.24 7.32
N TYR A 551 7.79 7.64 8.37
CA TYR A 551 7.23 7.92 9.70
C TYR A 551 5.98 8.81 9.64
N TRP A 552 6.04 9.94 8.93
CA TRP A 552 4.89 10.85 8.80
C TRP A 552 3.67 10.15 8.17
N ASN A 553 3.89 9.38 7.11
CA ASN A 553 2.85 8.70 6.36
C ASN A 553 2.41 7.36 6.99
N PHE A 554 3.11 6.85 7.99
CA PHE A 554 2.85 5.53 8.57
C PHE A 554 1.55 5.50 9.39
N ALA A 555 0.58 4.70 8.92
CA ALA A 555 -0.52 4.20 9.73
C ALA A 555 -0.10 2.86 10.36
N THR A 556 -0.37 2.68 11.65
CA THR A 556 0.05 1.48 12.41
C THR A 556 -0.65 0.22 11.91
N SER A 557 -0.05 -0.96 12.14
CA SER A 557 -0.70 -2.22 11.76
C SER A 557 -2.00 -2.44 12.55
N ALA A 558 -2.04 -1.96 13.79
CA ALA A 558 -3.24 -1.93 14.62
C ALA A 558 -4.37 -1.09 13.98
N ARG A 559 -4.05 0.07 13.38
CA ARG A 559 -5.04 0.86 12.65
C ARG A 559 -5.56 0.14 11.42
N SER A 560 -4.70 -0.57 10.69
CA SER A 560 -5.12 -1.39 9.54
C SER A 560 -6.10 -2.50 9.95
N LEU A 561 -5.91 -3.09 11.13
CA LEU A 561 -6.86 -4.07 11.70
C LEU A 561 -8.16 -3.40 12.18
N GLN A 562 -8.06 -2.24 12.82
CA GLN A 562 -9.23 -1.47 13.22
C GLN A 562 -10.10 -1.12 12.00
N GLU A 563 -9.49 -0.69 10.90
CA GLU A 563 -10.20 -0.41 9.65
C GLU A 563 -10.91 -1.66 9.11
N LYS A 564 -10.22 -2.80 9.11
CA LYS A 564 -10.78 -4.09 8.70
C LYS A 564 -12.02 -4.46 9.53
N VAL A 565 -11.92 -4.35 10.86
CA VAL A 565 -12.93 -4.85 11.80
C VAL A 565 -14.09 -3.88 11.98
N GLU A 566 -13.85 -2.58 11.92
CA GLU A 566 -14.83 -1.57 12.31
C GLU A 566 -15.42 -0.78 11.15
N GLU A 567 -14.83 -0.84 9.96
CA GLU A 567 -15.27 -0.05 8.80
C GLU A 567 -15.47 -0.91 7.55
N LYS A 568 -14.45 -1.69 7.17
CA LYS A 568 -14.49 -2.52 5.97
C LYS A 568 -15.58 -3.59 6.03
N TYR A 569 -15.93 -4.05 7.23
CA TYR A 569 -16.80 -5.21 7.44
C TYR A 569 -18.19 -5.06 6.79
N ILE A 570 -18.72 -3.84 6.69
CA ILE A 570 -20.03 -3.58 6.07
C ILE A 570 -20.02 -3.79 4.55
N GLY A 571 -18.83 -3.93 3.95
CA GLY A 571 -18.65 -4.23 2.53
C GLY A 571 -18.25 -5.67 2.25
N PHE A 572 -18.19 -6.54 3.26
CA PHE A 572 -17.85 -7.95 3.03
C PHE A 572 -18.91 -8.64 2.18
N VAL A 573 -18.45 -9.39 1.18
CA VAL A 573 -19.30 -10.22 0.34
C VAL A 573 -19.37 -11.61 0.96
N GLU A 574 -20.57 -12.05 1.30
CA GLU A 574 -20.81 -13.39 1.85
C GLU A 574 -20.58 -14.50 0.81
N GLU A 575 -20.24 -15.71 1.27
CA GLU A 575 -19.89 -16.85 0.41
C GLU A 575 -21.00 -17.23 -0.58
N THR A 576 -22.27 -17.01 -0.21
CA THR A 576 -23.45 -17.18 -1.08
C THR A 576 -23.37 -16.40 -2.40
N TYR A 577 -22.62 -15.29 -2.43
CA TYR A 577 -22.45 -14.45 -3.63
C TYR A 577 -21.13 -14.69 -4.37
N TYR A 578 -20.35 -15.71 -4.00
CA TYR A 578 -19.03 -15.95 -4.59
C TYR A 578 -19.07 -16.32 -6.07
N ASP A 579 -20.13 -16.99 -6.53
CA ASP A 579 -20.26 -17.33 -7.94
C ASP A 579 -20.54 -16.08 -8.79
N ASP A 580 -21.30 -15.11 -8.27
CA ASP A 580 -21.50 -13.80 -8.90
C ASP A 580 -20.16 -13.05 -9.09
N LEU A 581 -19.23 -13.21 -8.14
CA LEU A 581 -17.88 -12.63 -8.21
C LEU A 581 -16.96 -13.35 -9.21
N LYS A 582 -16.99 -14.69 -9.25
CA LYS A 582 -16.10 -15.49 -10.11
C LYS A 582 -16.30 -15.21 -11.59
N SER A 583 -17.53 -14.92 -12.01
CA SER A 583 -17.86 -14.66 -13.42
C SER A 583 -17.57 -13.24 -13.89
N MET A 584 -17.35 -12.27 -12.99
CA MET A 584 -17.14 -10.87 -13.37
C MET A 584 -15.95 -10.64 -14.32
N PRO A 585 -14.78 -11.31 -14.15
CA PRO A 585 -13.64 -11.12 -15.05
C PRO A 585 -13.90 -11.54 -16.50
N ASP A 586 -14.80 -12.49 -16.74
CA ASP A 586 -15.12 -12.97 -18.09
C ASP A 586 -15.98 -11.95 -18.88
N ASN A 587 -16.62 -10.98 -18.19
CA ASN A 587 -17.46 -9.94 -18.78
C ASN A 587 -17.14 -8.57 -18.15
N ALA A 588 -15.87 -8.17 -18.25
CA ALA A 588 -15.37 -6.92 -17.71
C ALA A 588 -16.03 -5.69 -18.36
N GLU A 589 -16.58 -5.80 -19.58
CA GLU A 589 -17.29 -4.70 -20.24
C GLU A 589 -18.54 -4.25 -19.45
N ASN A 590 -19.18 -5.18 -18.72
CA ASN A 590 -20.37 -4.93 -17.90
C ASN A 590 -20.08 -4.85 -16.40
N LEU A 591 -18.81 -4.69 -16.02
CA LEU A 591 -18.38 -4.71 -14.62
C LEU A 591 -19.12 -3.69 -13.71
N PRO A 592 -19.36 -2.42 -14.12
CA PRO A 592 -20.12 -1.47 -13.28
C PRO A 592 -21.53 -1.99 -12.93
N HIS A 593 -22.23 -2.57 -13.90
CA HIS A 593 -23.56 -3.13 -13.69
C HIS A 593 -23.53 -4.34 -12.75
N HIS A 594 -22.57 -5.25 -12.94
CA HIS A 594 -22.41 -6.41 -12.06
C HIS A 594 -22.08 -6.02 -10.62
N ILE A 595 -21.19 -5.05 -10.42
CA ILE A 595 -20.86 -4.52 -9.09
C ILE A 595 -22.10 -3.92 -8.43
N GLN A 596 -22.86 -3.09 -9.15
CA GLN A 596 -24.07 -2.47 -8.62
C GLN A 596 -25.14 -3.52 -8.24
N LYS A 597 -25.38 -4.49 -9.13
CA LYS A 597 -26.32 -5.59 -8.89
C LYS A 597 -25.93 -6.40 -7.65
N LEU A 598 -24.65 -6.73 -7.50
CA LEU A 598 -24.15 -7.45 -6.33
C LEU A 598 -24.32 -6.63 -5.05
N ARG A 599 -24.01 -5.33 -5.06
CA ARG A 599 -24.19 -4.44 -3.90
C ARG A 599 -25.65 -4.38 -3.45
N GLN A 600 -26.59 -4.29 -4.39
CA GLN A 600 -28.02 -4.31 -4.10
C GLN A 600 -28.45 -5.66 -3.52
N LYS A 601 -28.06 -6.76 -4.17
CA LYS A 601 -28.41 -8.14 -3.75
C LYS A 601 -27.88 -8.46 -2.35
N ALA A 602 -26.64 -8.08 -2.05
CA ALA A 602 -25.99 -8.31 -0.76
C ALA A 602 -26.26 -7.21 0.29
N ASN A 603 -27.01 -6.15 -0.05
CA ASN A 603 -27.26 -5.00 0.83
C ASN A 603 -25.97 -4.37 1.43
N ILE A 604 -24.93 -4.22 0.61
CA ILE A 604 -23.65 -3.63 1.01
C ILE A 604 -23.41 -2.27 0.32
N PRO A 605 -22.85 -1.27 1.02
CA PRO A 605 -22.63 0.05 0.44
C PRO A 605 -21.45 0.08 -0.55
N PHE A 606 -20.54 -0.88 -0.47
CA PHE A 606 -19.40 -1.07 -1.36
C PHE A 606 -18.90 -2.53 -1.23
N LEU A 607 -18.09 -3.00 -2.16
CA LEU A 607 -17.32 -4.24 -2.05
C LEU A 607 -16.03 -3.94 -1.27
N ALA A 608 -15.81 -4.68 -0.19
CA ALA A 608 -14.57 -4.65 0.57
C ALA A 608 -13.37 -4.96 -0.34
N THR A 609 -12.20 -4.41 0.02
CA THR A 609 -10.94 -4.87 -0.58
C THR A 609 -10.73 -6.35 -0.26
N ASP A 610 -10.04 -7.07 -1.15
CA ASP A 610 -9.58 -8.44 -0.93
C ASP A 610 -8.98 -8.57 0.46
N ARG A 611 -7.88 -7.83 0.70
CA ARG A 611 -7.07 -7.98 1.91
C ARG A 611 -6.40 -6.67 2.31
N ASN A 612 -6.33 -6.45 3.62
CA ASN A 612 -5.35 -5.52 4.19
C ASN A 612 -4.03 -6.29 4.32
N LEU A 613 -2.93 -5.73 3.81
CA LEU A 613 -1.64 -6.41 3.74
C LEU A 613 -0.48 -5.46 4.03
N LEU A 614 0.61 -6.00 4.57
CA LEU A 614 1.93 -5.38 4.56
C LEU A 614 2.85 -6.22 3.67
N ASN A 615 3.73 -5.57 2.89
CA ASN A 615 4.79 -6.30 2.18
C ASN A 615 5.75 -6.87 3.22
N MET A 616 6.02 -8.17 3.17
CA MET A 616 6.94 -8.87 4.07
C MET A 616 8.24 -9.16 3.31
N PRO A 617 9.39 -8.62 3.75
CA PRO A 617 10.68 -8.85 3.09
C PRO A 617 10.98 -10.35 2.86
N GLY A 618 11.23 -10.75 1.62
CA GLY A 618 11.62 -12.11 1.21
C GLY A 618 10.53 -13.19 1.21
N VAL A 619 9.49 -13.05 2.04
CA VAL A 619 8.40 -14.04 2.17
C VAL A 619 7.14 -13.69 1.37
N GLY A 620 6.90 -12.41 1.07
CA GLY A 620 5.73 -11.98 0.28
C GLY A 620 4.90 -10.89 0.94
N LYS A 621 3.66 -11.19 1.34
CA LYS A 621 2.70 -10.24 1.92
C LYS A 621 1.92 -10.92 3.02
N SER A 622 1.65 -10.21 4.11
CA SER A 622 0.87 -10.74 5.23
C SER A 622 0.32 -9.60 6.09
N SER A 623 -0.79 -9.88 6.77
CA SER A 623 -1.25 -9.13 7.94
C SER A 623 -1.54 -10.07 9.12
N THR A 624 -0.97 -11.28 9.09
CA THR A 624 -0.94 -12.19 10.23
C THR A 624 0.25 -11.81 11.10
N PHE A 625 -0.02 -11.23 12.27
CA PHE A 625 1.03 -10.78 13.19
C PHE A 625 0.60 -10.82 14.65
N ARG A 626 1.60 -10.80 15.54
CA ARG A 626 1.45 -10.63 16.99
C ARG A 626 2.35 -9.51 17.47
N VAL A 627 1.87 -8.68 18.39
CA VAL A 627 2.70 -7.71 19.11
C VAL A 627 3.43 -8.43 20.23
N ILE A 628 4.70 -8.73 20.02
CA ILE A 628 5.52 -9.55 20.92
C ILE A 628 6.46 -8.73 21.81
N GLY A 629 6.60 -7.43 21.54
CA GLY A 629 7.42 -6.55 22.36
C GLY A 629 7.06 -5.08 22.20
N ILE A 630 7.72 -4.24 22.99
CA ILE A 630 7.67 -2.78 22.90
C ILE A 630 9.03 -2.21 23.32
N THR A 631 9.47 -1.16 22.64
CA THR A 631 10.71 -0.44 22.95
C THR A 631 10.50 0.51 24.13
N ARG A 632 11.59 0.99 24.77
CA ARG A 632 11.52 2.04 25.81
C ARG A 632 10.89 3.36 25.34
N HIS A 633 10.76 3.53 24.03
CA HIS A 633 10.13 4.68 23.38
C HIS A 633 8.63 4.48 23.14
N GLY A 634 8.07 3.30 23.41
CA GLY A 634 6.64 3.00 23.18
C GLY A 634 6.31 2.50 21.77
N ARG A 635 7.32 2.19 20.94
CA ARG A 635 7.11 1.59 19.60
C ARG A 635 6.97 0.07 19.73
N ARG A 636 5.93 -0.50 19.14
CA ARG A 636 5.62 -1.93 19.22
C ARG A 636 6.55 -2.73 18.30
N ILE A 637 6.82 -3.96 18.72
CA ILE A 637 7.61 -4.95 17.98
C ILE A 637 6.66 -6.07 17.57
N LEU A 638 6.54 -6.29 16.27
CA LEU A 638 5.59 -7.19 15.67
C LEU A 638 6.33 -8.39 15.10
N GLU A 639 5.84 -9.59 15.39
CA GLU A 639 6.24 -10.82 14.74
C GLU A 639 5.18 -11.18 13.70
N PHE A 640 5.61 -11.35 12.45
CA PHE A 640 4.72 -11.71 11.34
C PHE A 640 4.89 -13.15 10.93
N GLU A 641 3.76 -13.76 10.57
CA GLU A 641 3.69 -15.05 9.90
C GLU A 641 3.44 -14.84 8.40
N HIS A 642 3.83 -15.81 7.58
CA HIS A 642 3.54 -15.80 6.15
C HIS A 642 2.06 -16.07 5.87
N ASP A 643 1.60 -15.68 4.68
CA ASP A 643 0.19 -15.82 4.29
C ASP A 643 -0.14 -17.28 3.90
N HIS A 644 -0.71 -18.02 4.85
CA HIS A 644 -1.10 -19.42 4.64
C HIS A 644 -2.23 -19.61 3.61
N SER A 645 -2.90 -18.53 3.16
CA SER A 645 -3.96 -18.62 2.14
C SER A 645 -3.42 -18.69 0.71
N ARG A 646 -2.10 -18.61 0.51
CA ARG A 646 -1.47 -18.59 -0.81
C ARG A 646 -0.29 -19.54 -0.92
N ARG A 647 0.03 -19.96 -2.15
CA ARG A 647 1.28 -20.67 -2.44
C ARG A 647 2.47 -19.72 -2.34
N HIS A 648 3.42 -20.05 -1.48
CA HIS A 648 4.70 -19.37 -1.32
C HIS A 648 5.84 -20.14 -1.97
N SER A 649 7.00 -19.48 -2.10
CA SER A 649 8.25 -20.17 -2.42
C SER A 649 8.53 -21.22 -1.33
N PRO A 650 9.01 -22.43 -1.66
CA PRO A 650 9.36 -23.44 -0.67
C PRO A 650 10.35 -22.96 0.42
N ILE A 651 11.21 -21.98 0.09
CA ILE A 651 12.19 -21.39 1.03
C ILE A 651 11.54 -20.82 2.30
N VAL A 652 10.26 -20.45 2.25
CA VAL A 652 9.53 -19.91 3.41
C VAL A 652 9.52 -20.87 4.61
N LYS A 653 9.73 -22.18 4.40
CA LYS A 653 9.85 -23.17 5.48
C LYS A 653 11.18 -23.09 6.25
N GLU A 654 12.21 -22.52 5.64
CA GLU A 654 13.55 -22.35 6.22
C GLU A 654 13.79 -20.91 6.70
N MET A 655 12.93 -19.97 6.30
CA MET A 655 13.05 -18.58 6.70
C MET A 655 12.62 -18.35 8.14
N ASP A 656 13.43 -17.58 8.87
CA ASP A 656 13.03 -17.02 10.15
C ASP A 656 11.75 -16.18 10.02
N LYS A 657 11.01 -16.09 11.13
CA LYS A 657 9.88 -15.16 11.24
C LYS A 657 10.36 -13.72 11.01
N VAL A 658 9.49 -12.90 10.43
CA VAL A 658 9.83 -11.50 10.16
C VAL A 658 9.43 -10.64 11.34
N TYR A 659 10.39 -9.87 11.85
CA TYR A 659 10.20 -8.93 12.94
C TYR A 659 10.21 -7.49 12.44
N ILE A 660 9.26 -6.68 12.91
CA ILE A 660 9.16 -5.26 12.56
C ILE A 660 9.00 -4.44 13.83
N VAL A 661 9.95 -3.52 14.06
CA VAL A 661 9.78 -2.43 15.01
C VAL A 661 8.98 -1.32 14.30
N GLU A 662 7.81 -0.96 14.81
CA GLU A 662 7.00 0.10 14.19
C GLU A 662 7.73 1.44 14.22
N SER A 663 7.58 2.24 13.16
CA SER A 663 8.22 3.56 13.07
C SER A 663 7.64 4.57 14.07
N LYS A 664 6.35 4.42 14.42
CA LYS A 664 5.56 5.37 15.20
C LYS A 664 4.88 4.69 16.38
N THR A 665 4.83 5.38 17.52
CA THR A 665 4.06 4.91 18.69
C THR A 665 2.56 5.10 18.45
N MET A 666 1.72 4.39 19.19
CA MET A 666 0.28 4.57 19.08
C MET A 666 -0.16 5.97 19.56
N ALA A 667 0.47 6.49 20.61
CA ALA A 667 0.22 7.86 21.11
C ALA A 667 0.51 8.91 20.03
N GLN A 668 1.63 8.78 19.31
CA GLN A 668 2.00 9.68 18.21
C GLN A 668 1.03 9.57 17.04
N TYR A 669 0.58 8.35 16.70
CA TYR A 669 -0.44 8.15 15.66
C TYR A 669 -1.77 8.85 16.02
N ILE A 670 -2.29 8.64 17.24
CA ILE A 670 -3.54 9.28 17.70
C ILE A 670 -3.39 10.81 17.75
N LYS A 671 -2.25 11.31 18.25
CA LYS A 671 -1.94 12.74 18.23
C LYS A 671 -1.93 13.29 16.80
N GLN A 672 -1.42 12.54 15.83
CA GLN A 672 -1.45 12.92 14.42
C GLN A 672 -2.88 12.97 13.88
N MET A 673 -3.73 11.99 14.20
CA MET A 673 -5.16 12.02 13.80
C MET A 673 -5.86 13.26 14.36
N LYS A 674 -5.63 13.58 15.64
CA LYS A 674 -6.12 14.82 16.25
C LYS A 674 -5.67 16.07 15.49
N ASN A 675 -4.41 16.12 15.08
CA ASN A 675 -3.87 17.23 14.29
C ASN A 675 -4.47 17.31 12.88
N PHE A 676 -5.00 16.22 12.34
CA PHE A 676 -5.79 16.21 11.10
C PHE A 676 -7.25 16.66 11.31
N GLY A 677 -7.66 16.94 12.55
CA GLY A 677 -9.01 17.35 12.91
C GLY A 677 -9.94 16.17 13.26
N GLU A 678 -9.40 14.96 13.39
CA GLU A 678 -10.19 13.80 13.79
C GLU A 678 -10.45 13.78 15.30
N ASP A 679 -11.54 13.15 15.71
CA ASP A 679 -11.83 12.88 17.12
C ASP A 679 -11.03 11.66 17.61
N PRO A 680 -10.08 11.83 18.56
CA PRO A 680 -9.30 10.72 19.10
C PRO A 680 -10.13 9.58 19.70
N GLU A 681 -11.33 9.87 20.22
CA GLU A 681 -12.18 8.86 20.86
C GLU A 681 -12.68 7.80 19.86
N GLU A 682 -12.86 8.20 18.59
CA GLU A 682 -13.22 7.26 17.51
C GLU A 682 -12.10 6.27 17.17
N TYR A 683 -10.88 6.51 17.70
CA TYR A 683 -9.71 5.67 17.49
C TYR A 683 -9.31 4.86 18.72
N THR A 684 -9.95 5.05 19.88
CA THR A 684 -9.50 4.48 21.17
C THR A 684 -9.30 2.95 21.13
N THR A 685 -10.07 2.21 20.34
CA THR A 685 -9.89 0.74 20.21
C THR A 685 -8.58 0.33 19.54
N VAL A 686 -7.90 1.23 18.82
CA VAL A 686 -6.61 0.97 18.15
C VAL A 686 -5.55 0.44 19.11
N TRP A 687 -5.59 0.86 20.38
CA TRP A 687 -4.66 0.41 21.41
C TRP A 687 -4.72 -1.11 21.63
N GLY A 688 -5.90 -1.72 21.48
CA GLY A 688 -6.11 -3.14 21.78
C GLY A 688 -5.87 -4.10 20.62
N TYR A 689 -5.68 -3.62 19.38
CA TYR A 689 -5.37 -4.50 18.25
C TYR A 689 -3.89 -4.93 18.28
N SER A 690 -3.60 -6.03 18.98
CA SER A 690 -2.28 -6.66 19.13
C SER A 690 -2.10 -7.94 18.32
N LEU A 691 -3.17 -8.47 17.73
CA LEU A 691 -3.17 -9.70 16.94
C LEU A 691 -3.85 -9.42 15.61
N GLY A 692 -3.20 -9.80 14.51
CA GLY A 692 -3.72 -9.68 13.15
C GLY A 692 -3.82 -11.02 12.45
N GLU A 693 -4.72 -11.11 11.48
CA GLU A 693 -4.89 -12.29 10.64
C GLU A 693 -5.14 -11.88 9.18
N THR A 694 -4.38 -12.47 8.27
CA THR A 694 -4.55 -12.29 6.83
C THR A 694 -5.88 -12.86 6.38
N GLU A 695 -6.64 -12.06 5.63
CA GLU A 695 -7.94 -12.46 5.10
C GLU A 695 -7.80 -13.51 3.98
N LYS A 696 -8.85 -14.31 3.77
CA LYS A 696 -8.91 -15.24 2.63
C LYS A 696 -8.96 -14.45 1.32
N VAL A 697 -8.39 -15.03 0.27
CA VAL A 697 -8.46 -14.48 -1.08
C VAL A 697 -9.91 -14.55 -1.58
N MET A 698 -10.45 -13.44 -2.08
CA MET A 698 -11.74 -13.42 -2.73
C MET A 698 -11.67 -14.21 -4.06
N PRO A 699 -12.71 -15.00 -4.40
CA PRO A 699 -12.69 -15.87 -5.58
C PRO A 699 -12.39 -15.16 -6.92
N ILE A 700 -12.76 -13.89 -7.04
CA ILE A 700 -12.48 -13.08 -8.23
C ILE A 700 -10.96 -12.93 -8.50
N TYR A 701 -10.12 -13.05 -7.49
CA TYR A 701 -8.66 -12.89 -7.59
C TYR A 701 -7.89 -14.21 -7.69
N GLU A 702 -8.56 -15.35 -7.48
CA GLU A 702 -7.98 -16.69 -7.63
C GLU A 702 -7.63 -17.02 -9.09
N TYR A 703 -6.72 -17.96 -9.31
CA TYR A 703 -6.43 -18.42 -10.67
C TYR A 703 -7.49 -19.45 -11.12
N PRO A 704 -8.01 -19.34 -12.34
CA PRO A 704 -8.81 -20.42 -12.92
C PRO A 704 -8.02 -21.74 -12.93
N ALA A 705 -8.73 -22.85 -12.75
CA ALA A 705 -8.14 -24.18 -12.88
C ALA A 705 -7.83 -24.50 -14.36
N TYR A 706 -6.80 -25.32 -14.59
CA TYR A 706 -6.56 -25.95 -15.89
C TYR A 706 -7.39 -27.22 -16.03
N ASP A 707 -7.60 -27.65 -17.27
CA ASP A 707 -8.16 -28.96 -17.64
C ASP A 707 -7.10 -30.09 -17.58
N TYR A 708 -5.87 -29.78 -17.18
CA TYR A 708 -4.77 -30.72 -17.01
C TYR A 708 -4.06 -30.52 -15.67
N LYS A 709 -3.31 -31.54 -15.23
CA LYS A 709 -2.45 -31.44 -14.03
C LYS A 709 -1.12 -30.78 -14.40
N VAL A 710 -0.85 -29.62 -13.80
CA VAL A 710 0.45 -28.94 -13.88
C VAL A 710 1.50 -29.74 -13.10
N THR A 711 2.75 -29.72 -13.55
CA THR A 711 3.88 -30.30 -12.82
C THR A 711 4.03 -29.71 -11.42
N ASP A 712 4.49 -30.52 -10.47
CA ASP A 712 4.83 -30.06 -9.11
C ASP A 712 6.28 -29.50 -9.05
N GLU A 713 7.04 -29.63 -10.14
CA GLU A 713 8.43 -29.15 -10.26
C GLU A 713 8.52 -27.62 -10.29
N TYR A 714 9.56 -27.09 -9.64
CA TYR A 714 9.94 -25.68 -9.70
C TYR A 714 11.19 -25.51 -10.57
N THR A 715 11.15 -24.58 -11.51
CA THR A 715 12.30 -24.16 -12.32
C THR A 715 12.89 -22.88 -11.77
N ASN A 716 14.20 -22.68 -11.96
CA ASN A 716 14.92 -21.48 -11.52
C ASN A 716 14.84 -21.24 -9.99
N LEU A 717 14.61 -22.30 -9.20
CA LEU A 717 14.56 -22.24 -7.75
C LEU A 717 15.79 -22.97 -7.19
N VAL A 718 16.53 -22.30 -6.32
CA VAL A 718 17.61 -22.88 -5.52
C VAL A 718 17.27 -22.67 -4.07
N ILE A 719 17.29 -23.76 -3.31
CA ILE A 719 17.08 -23.78 -1.87
C ILE A 719 18.43 -24.25 -1.28
N SER A 720 18.90 -23.59 -0.24
CA SER A 720 20.07 -24.05 0.51
C SER A 720 19.78 -25.43 1.11
N GLU A 721 20.69 -26.38 0.93
CA GLU A 721 20.60 -27.72 1.56
C GLU A 721 20.66 -27.66 3.08
#